data_AF-A0A2T5X6F5-F1
#
_entry.id   AF-A0A2T5X6F5-F1
#
_cell.length_a   1.000
_cell.length_b   1.000
_cell.length_c   1.000
_cell.angle_alpha   90.00
_cell.angle_beta   90.00
_cell.angle_gamma   90.00
#
_symmetry.space_group_name_H-M   'P 1'
#
loop_
_entity.id
_entity.type
_entity.pdbx_description
1 polymer ?
#
loop_
_entity_poly.entity_id
_entity_poly.type
_entity_poly.pdbx_seq_one_letter_code
_entity_poly.pdbx_strand_id
1 'polypeptide(L)'
;MSDNKHLDAFLTLRAERAPNSIKSLRDVASEFVNNPKFLKSHDFTKHSTSILIGHVQSGKTGHYLAIVAAVADAEPNFPVFVILTQNSVPLQQQTLAEARALLPTFDVFDEVGDVDFLKSLGTATPKMLVLKKEGRVLRKWNHIFTAKLLGGRSLFIVDDEADATGLNTAVNKGLQSEINRQLEALIVPHRSFFLQVTATPQAVFLQGKNSTFRPKTHIFFPPGKDYLGGDFFFPNTFDPSKPPFNHIATEGMELVDLLDANRTELPKGLRLALHSYLITAAYRIRVEKDDGCSFLLHPSINKLDHSLISSKVSAYLQNIRANLGALTTNEDFIKAYADLKSSKPQLPDIDTIIRLIGLTTPVISVLNSARGNLVRSIPKSGANIFIGGNVLSRGIVLPRLQTTYYCRSAKRINLDTYWQHSRAFGYDRDAALIRVFMPPQIYSMFCQLNESVSRLFNALANNSTDEITVLTPKGTRATRSNVVNQLDTSTILGGVSYFADDPDQKNLTTASSALSAYSEVEEFHKITIEQAIPIFKSFGDMHLGVAEASQFISALQMLETTENCILIVRKGRRISRNTGSLISPNDRELMSRFPRSTVLIAYELTGEKQLGWDGDAFWIPNIKLPNHLGFHAKQ
;
A
#
# COMPACT_ATOMS: atom_id res chain seq x y z
N MET A 1 -37.81 -12.43 -18.58
CA MET A 1 -36.74 -11.40 -18.61
C MET A 1 -35.44 -12.18 -18.53
N SER A 2 -34.54 -12.04 -19.50
CA SER A 2 -33.36 -12.91 -19.62
C SER A 2 -32.49 -12.85 -18.35
N ASP A 3 -32.28 -14.00 -17.73
CA ASP A 3 -31.35 -14.27 -16.61
C ASP A 3 -29.89 -14.04 -17.03
N ASN A 4 -29.55 -12.85 -17.51
CA ASN A 4 -28.15 -12.51 -17.76
C ASN A 4 -27.50 -12.16 -16.43
N LYS A 5 -26.96 -13.17 -15.75
CA LYS A 5 -26.10 -12.99 -14.59
C LYS A 5 -24.92 -12.09 -14.98
N HIS A 6 -24.94 -10.86 -14.47
CA HIS A 6 -23.97 -9.81 -14.72
C HIS A 6 -22.54 -10.29 -14.39
N LEU A 7 -22.38 -11.02 -13.28
CA LEU A 7 -21.09 -11.57 -12.87
C LEU A 7 -20.57 -12.61 -13.86
N ASP A 8 -21.42 -13.51 -14.35
CA ASP A 8 -21.00 -14.55 -15.30
C ASP A 8 -20.54 -13.94 -16.63
N ALA A 9 -21.26 -12.95 -17.15
CA ALA A 9 -20.85 -12.22 -18.34
C ALA A 9 -19.50 -11.51 -18.16
N PHE A 10 -19.29 -10.87 -17.00
CA PHE A 10 -18.01 -10.25 -16.64
C PHE A 10 -16.88 -11.28 -16.57
N LEU A 11 -17.09 -12.42 -15.91
CA LEU A 11 -16.07 -13.45 -15.72
C LEU A 11 -15.69 -14.11 -17.05
N THR A 12 -16.65 -14.33 -17.96
CA THR A 12 -16.37 -14.86 -19.30
C THR A 12 -15.42 -13.94 -20.07
N LEU A 13 -15.70 -12.64 -20.13
CA LEU A 13 -14.83 -11.68 -20.83
C LEU A 13 -13.46 -11.52 -20.13
N ARG A 14 -13.42 -11.63 -18.80
CA ARG A 14 -12.16 -11.59 -18.07
C ARG A 14 -11.30 -12.84 -18.31
N ALA A 15 -11.92 -14.01 -18.54
CA ALA A 15 -11.22 -15.27 -18.73
C ALA A 15 -10.38 -15.28 -20.01
N GLU A 16 -10.80 -14.53 -21.03
CA GLU A 16 -10.05 -14.37 -22.28
C GLU A 16 -8.69 -13.70 -22.07
N ARG A 17 -8.55 -12.84 -21.05
CA ARG A 17 -7.34 -12.04 -20.81
C ARG A 17 -6.55 -12.47 -19.59
N ALA A 18 -7.22 -13.00 -18.57
CA ALA A 18 -6.63 -13.33 -17.28
C ALA A 18 -7.32 -14.54 -16.62
N PRO A 19 -7.23 -15.75 -17.22
CA PRO A 19 -7.96 -16.94 -16.75
C PRO A 19 -7.59 -17.32 -15.32
N ASN A 20 -6.33 -17.16 -14.93
CA ASN A 20 -5.84 -17.46 -13.58
C ASN A 20 -6.46 -16.56 -12.49
N SER A 21 -7.03 -15.40 -12.86
CA SER A 21 -7.69 -14.49 -11.91
C SER A 21 -9.14 -14.87 -11.58
N ILE A 22 -9.79 -15.70 -12.40
CA ILE A 22 -11.24 -15.94 -12.33
C ILE A 22 -11.69 -16.50 -10.99
N LYS A 23 -10.94 -17.44 -10.42
CA LYS A 23 -11.27 -18.01 -9.10
C LYS A 23 -11.29 -16.93 -8.02
N SER A 24 -10.22 -16.15 -7.90
CA SER A 24 -10.12 -15.05 -6.91
C SER A 24 -11.23 -14.02 -7.09
N LEU A 25 -11.53 -13.64 -8.34
CA LEU A 25 -12.60 -12.68 -8.64
C LEU A 25 -13.97 -13.19 -8.19
N ARG A 26 -14.27 -14.46 -8.47
CA ARG A 26 -15.53 -15.10 -8.05
C ARG A 26 -15.61 -15.22 -6.54
N ASP A 27 -14.53 -15.67 -5.89
CA ASP A 27 -14.49 -15.89 -4.44
C ASP A 27 -14.72 -14.57 -3.69
N VAL A 28 -13.99 -13.51 -4.05
CA VAL A 28 -14.12 -12.16 -3.44
C VAL A 28 -15.50 -11.55 -3.69
N ALA A 29 -16.02 -11.66 -4.92
CA ALA A 29 -17.36 -11.14 -5.23
C ALA A 29 -18.46 -11.91 -4.46
N SER A 30 -18.31 -13.23 -4.34
CA SER A 30 -19.25 -14.08 -3.60
C SER A 30 -19.20 -13.80 -2.11
N GLU A 31 -17.99 -13.61 -1.54
CA GLU A 31 -17.83 -13.21 -0.15
C GLU A 31 -18.50 -11.86 0.11
N PHE A 32 -18.26 -10.87 -0.74
CA PHE A 32 -18.82 -9.53 -0.58
C PHE A 32 -20.36 -9.52 -0.57
N VAL A 33 -20.99 -10.31 -1.45
CA VAL A 33 -22.45 -10.38 -1.54
C VAL A 33 -23.07 -11.20 -0.41
N ASN A 34 -22.47 -12.35 -0.05
CA ASN A 34 -23.11 -13.32 0.84
C ASN A 34 -22.76 -13.14 2.32
N ASN A 35 -21.68 -12.43 2.65
CA ASN A 35 -21.23 -12.25 4.01
C ASN A 35 -22.06 -11.14 4.71
N PRO A 36 -22.66 -11.40 5.89
CA PRO A 36 -23.38 -10.39 6.67
C PRO A 36 -22.55 -9.15 6.98
N LYS A 37 -21.21 -9.22 7.02
CA LYS A 37 -20.34 -8.05 7.25
C LYS A 37 -20.38 -7.01 6.11
N PHE A 38 -20.90 -7.37 4.94
CA PHE A 38 -20.89 -6.53 3.74
C PHE A 38 -22.32 -6.28 3.24
N LEU A 39 -22.70 -6.83 2.07
CA LEU A 39 -23.96 -6.50 1.40
C LEU A 39 -25.18 -7.13 2.09
N LYS A 40 -25.08 -8.39 2.54
CA LYS A 40 -26.24 -9.16 3.03
C LYS A 40 -26.99 -8.54 4.22
N SER A 41 -26.31 -7.75 5.07
CA SER A 41 -26.95 -7.03 6.18
C SER A 41 -26.95 -5.51 6.00
N HIS A 42 -26.74 -5.03 4.78
CA HIS A 42 -26.69 -3.60 4.50
C HIS A 42 -28.02 -2.92 4.85
N ASP A 43 -27.93 -1.88 5.68
CA ASP A 43 -29.05 -1.07 6.10
C ASP A 43 -29.25 0.10 5.14
N PHE A 44 -30.21 -0.03 4.21
CA PHE A 44 -30.56 0.98 3.21
C PHE A 44 -31.15 2.29 3.77
N THR A 45 -31.23 2.43 5.10
CA THR A 45 -31.59 3.69 5.75
C THR A 45 -30.38 4.58 6.03
N LYS A 46 -29.16 4.04 5.98
CA LYS A 46 -27.91 4.77 6.25
C LYS A 46 -26.82 4.41 5.24
N HIS A 47 -25.80 5.26 5.13
CA HIS A 47 -24.62 4.92 4.34
C HIS A 47 -23.78 3.86 5.06
N SER A 48 -23.02 3.07 4.30
CA SER A 48 -22.06 2.10 4.83
C SER A 48 -20.73 2.25 4.12
N THR A 49 -19.62 2.05 4.85
CA THR A 49 -18.27 2.18 4.28
C THR A 49 -17.48 0.90 4.49
N SER A 50 -17.00 0.32 3.39
CA SER A 50 -16.10 -0.84 3.38
C SER A 50 -14.83 -0.52 2.60
N ILE A 51 -13.75 -1.26 2.84
CA ILE A 51 -12.51 -1.14 2.07
C ILE A 51 -12.08 -2.47 1.46
N LEU A 52 -11.82 -2.48 0.16
CA LEU A 52 -11.18 -3.57 -0.58
C LEU A 52 -9.68 -3.29 -0.71
N ILE A 53 -8.87 -4.22 -0.21
CA ILE A 53 -7.43 -4.07 -0.12
C ILE A 53 -6.75 -5.21 -0.88
N GLY A 54 -5.75 -4.86 -1.69
CA GLY A 54 -4.88 -5.84 -2.34
C GLY A 54 -3.56 -5.19 -2.72
N HIS A 55 -2.53 -6.00 -2.98
CA HIS A 55 -1.18 -5.49 -3.24
C HIS A 55 -1.11 -4.49 -4.42
N VAL A 56 -0.03 -3.72 -4.49
CA VAL A 56 0.24 -2.79 -5.61
C VAL A 56 0.26 -3.60 -6.92
N GLN A 57 -0.51 -3.19 -7.94
CA GLN A 57 -0.66 -3.94 -9.20
C GLN A 57 -1.18 -5.39 -9.09
N SER A 58 -1.88 -5.75 -8.00
CA SER A 58 -2.46 -7.09 -7.83
C SER A 58 -3.69 -7.39 -8.70
N GLY A 59 -4.24 -6.41 -9.42
CA GLY A 59 -5.48 -6.55 -10.21
C GLY A 59 -6.75 -6.08 -9.49
N LYS A 60 -6.66 -5.09 -8.61
CA LYS A 60 -7.80 -4.47 -7.88
C LYS A 60 -8.97 -4.07 -8.78
N THR A 61 -8.71 -3.53 -9.98
CA THR A 61 -9.75 -3.14 -10.94
C THR A 61 -10.67 -4.29 -11.30
N GLY A 62 -10.12 -5.47 -11.59
CA GLY A 62 -10.94 -6.66 -11.85
C GLY A 62 -11.81 -7.03 -10.66
N HIS A 63 -11.27 -6.92 -9.44
CA HIS A 63 -11.98 -7.32 -8.22
C HIS A 63 -13.17 -6.40 -7.92
N TYR A 64 -13.02 -5.08 -7.97
CA TYR A 64 -14.16 -4.20 -7.72
C TYR A 64 -15.20 -4.25 -8.86
N LEU A 65 -14.80 -4.50 -10.11
CA LEU A 65 -15.75 -4.69 -11.22
C LEU A 65 -16.53 -6.01 -11.07
N ALA A 66 -15.88 -7.07 -10.58
CA ALA A 66 -16.55 -8.32 -10.22
C ALA A 66 -17.57 -8.10 -9.09
N ILE A 67 -17.19 -7.34 -8.05
CA ILE A 67 -18.10 -6.96 -6.97
C ILE A 67 -19.30 -6.17 -7.51
N VAL A 68 -19.07 -5.16 -8.36
CA VAL A 68 -20.14 -4.38 -9.00
C VAL A 68 -21.12 -5.30 -9.74
N ALA A 69 -20.61 -6.23 -10.55
CA ALA A 69 -21.43 -7.15 -11.30
C ALA A 69 -22.24 -8.08 -10.37
N ALA A 70 -21.61 -8.61 -9.32
CA ALA A 70 -22.27 -9.48 -8.35
C ALA A 70 -23.32 -8.74 -7.50
N VAL A 71 -23.07 -7.47 -7.16
CA VAL A 71 -24.05 -6.62 -6.46
C VAL A 71 -25.27 -6.36 -7.37
N ALA A 72 -25.06 -6.11 -8.65
CA ALA A 72 -26.16 -5.94 -9.61
C ALA A 72 -27.02 -7.22 -9.75
N ASP A 73 -26.41 -8.41 -9.65
CA ASP A 73 -27.14 -9.68 -9.63
C ASP A 73 -27.94 -9.89 -8.34
N ALA A 74 -27.38 -9.47 -7.19
CA ALA A 74 -27.91 -9.82 -5.88
C ALA A 74 -28.88 -8.79 -5.28
N GLU A 75 -28.76 -7.51 -5.67
CA GLU A 75 -29.45 -6.42 -4.98
C GLU A 75 -30.04 -5.38 -5.95
N PRO A 76 -31.34 -5.49 -6.31
CA PRO A 76 -31.99 -4.59 -7.24
C PRO A 76 -32.16 -3.15 -6.71
N ASN A 77 -31.96 -2.91 -5.41
CA ASN A 77 -32.02 -1.56 -4.83
C ASN A 77 -30.82 -0.67 -5.19
N PHE A 78 -29.82 -1.19 -5.90
CA PHE A 78 -28.72 -0.41 -6.48
C PHE A 78 -28.87 -0.26 -8.01
N PRO A 79 -29.66 0.73 -8.49
CA PRO A 79 -29.83 0.94 -9.93
C PRO A 79 -28.65 1.65 -10.59
N VAL A 80 -27.84 2.37 -9.79
CA VAL A 80 -26.75 3.22 -10.27
C VAL A 80 -25.48 2.93 -9.47
N PHE A 81 -24.44 2.63 -10.21
CA PHE A 81 -23.08 2.42 -9.74
C PHE A 81 -22.20 3.59 -10.16
N VAL A 82 -21.32 4.03 -9.28
CA VAL A 82 -20.40 5.15 -9.54
C VAL A 82 -18.98 4.70 -9.20
N ILE A 83 -18.08 4.72 -10.19
CA ILE A 83 -16.64 4.57 -9.97
C ILE A 83 -16.01 5.95 -9.94
N LEU A 84 -15.37 6.26 -8.83
CA LEU A 84 -14.59 7.48 -8.62
C LEU A 84 -13.10 7.19 -8.86
N THR A 85 -12.51 7.86 -9.83
CA THR A 85 -11.07 7.78 -10.11
C THR A 85 -10.33 8.99 -9.56
N GLN A 86 -9.01 8.94 -9.51
CA GLN A 86 -8.19 10.12 -9.23
C GLN A 86 -8.47 11.26 -10.25
N ASN A 87 -8.07 12.49 -9.90
CA ASN A 87 -8.15 13.64 -10.79
C ASN A 87 -7.12 13.56 -11.93
N SER A 88 -7.33 12.61 -12.85
CA SER A 88 -6.46 12.29 -13.97
C SER A 88 -7.29 11.81 -15.14
N VAL A 89 -7.20 12.52 -16.27
CA VAL A 89 -7.92 12.15 -17.50
C VAL A 89 -7.48 10.77 -18.02
N PRO A 90 -6.17 10.46 -18.14
CA PRO A 90 -5.75 9.13 -18.61
C PRO A 90 -6.26 7.99 -17.73
N LEU A 91 -6.24 8.16 -16.40
CA LEU A 91 -6.74 7.13 -15.47
C LEU A 91 -8.25 6.94 -15.60
N GLN A 92 -9.00 8.03 -15.69
CA GLN A 92 -10.45 7.97 -15.89
C GLN A 92 -10.80 7.27 -17.21
N GLN A 93 -10.12 7.61 -18.31
CA GLN A 93 -10.35 6.99 -19.62
C GLN A 93 -9.99 5.51 -19.62
N GLN A 94 -8.91 5.12 -18.92
CA GLN A 94 -8.53 3.73 -18.76
C GLN A 94 -9.62 2.94 -18.02
N THR A 95 -10.09 3.43 -16.88
CA THR A 95 -11.15 2.79 -16.09
C THR A 95 -12.47 2.74 -16.86
N LEU A 96 -12.83 3.81 -17.60
CA LEU A 96 -14.00 3.85 -18.46
C LEU A 96 -13.95 2.80 -19.58
N ALA A 97 -12.80 2.69 -20.25
CA ALA A 97 -12.60 1.69 -21.31
C ALA A 97 -12.66 0.25 -20.75
N GLU A 98 -12.11 0.01 -19.56
CA GLU A 98 -12.16 -1.29 -18.91
C GLU A 98 -13.58 -1.65 -18.46
N ALA A 99 -14.34 -0.69 -17.88
CA ALA A 99 -15.74 -0.87 -17.54
C ALA A 99 -16.61 -1.18 -18.77
N ARG A 100 -16.46 -0.41 -19.87
CA ARG A 100 -17.18 -0.68 -21.13
C ARG A 100 -16.85 -2.06 -21.71
N ALA A 101 -15.60 -2.50 -21.60
CA ALA A 101 -15.16 -3.76 -22.15
C ALA A 101 -15.56 -4.98 -21.31
N LEU A 102 -15.74 -4.83 -19.99
CA LEU A 102 -15.95 -5.95 -19.07
C LEU A 102 -17.34 -6.00 -18.43
N LEU A 103 -18.13 -4.93 -18.51
CA LEU A 103 -19.51 -4.87 -18.03
C LEU A 103 -20.49 -4.78 -19.22
N PRO A 104 -20.61 -5.82 -20.07
CA PRO A 104 -21.41 -5.77 -21.30
C PRO A 104 -22.92 -5.64 -21.04
N THR A 105 -23.35 -5.89 -19.81
CA THR A 105 -24.74 -5.84 -19.35
C THR A 105 -25.08 -4.55 -18.61
N PHE A 106 -24.19 -3.55 -18.63
CA PHE A 106 -24.38 -2.24 -18.02
C PHE A 106 -24.40 -1.14 -19.09
N ASP A 107 -25.17 -0.09 -18.84
CA ASP A 107 -25.00 1.16 -19.59
C ASP A 107 -23.89 1.98 -18.92
N VAL A 108 -22.76 2.18 -19.62
CA VAL A 108 -21.55 2.79 -19.07
C VAL A 108 -21.33 4.23 -19.58
N PHE A 109 -21.38 5.19 -18.68
CA PHE A 109 -21.26 6.63 -18.93
C PHE A 109 -19.98 7.22 -18.34
N ASP A 110 -19.53 8.32 -18.94
CA ASP A 110 -18.44 9.15 -18.43
C ASP A 110 -18.97 10.41 -17.74
N GLU A 111 -18.08 11.34 -17.37
CA GLU A 111 -18.42 12.57 -16.68
C GLU A 111 -19.19 13.62 -17.52
N VAL A 112 -19.25 13.45 -18.85
CA VAL A 112 -19.95 14.34 -19.79
C VAL A 112 -21.21 13.71 -20.40
N GLY A 113 -21.48 12.43 -20.16
CA GLY A 113 -22.64 11.71 -20.67
C GLY A 113 -23.95 11.90 -19.89
N ASP A 114 -24.19 13.06 -19.28
CA ASP A 114 -25.36 13.30 -18.41
C ASP A 114 -26.69 13.20 -19.15
N VAL A 115 -26.77 13.70 -20.39
CA VAL A 115 -27.99 13.62 -21.21
C VAL A 115 -28.36 12.17 -21.51
N ASP A 116 -27.39 11.36 -21.93
CA ASP A 116 -27.63 9.95 -22.26
C ASP A 116 -27.89 9.12 -21.00
N PHE A 117 -27.21 9.44 -19.90
CA PHE A 117 -27.51 8.86 -18.59
C PHE A 117 -28.97 9.10 -18.19
N LEU A 118 -29.45 10.34 -18.25
CA LEU A 118 -30.84 10.67 -17.88
C LEU A 118 -31.86 9.95 -18.76
N LYS A 119 -31.60 9.83 -20.07
CA LYS A 119 -32.45 9.05 -20.99
C LYS A 119 -32.47 7.56 -20.65
N SER A 120 -31.35 7.02 -20.18
CA SER A 120 -31.22 5.59 -19.86
C SER A 120 -32.01 5.17 -18.62
N LEU A 121 -32.36 6.10 -17.72
CA LEU A 121 -33.03 5.79 -16.43
C LEU A 121 -34.41 5.15 -16.59
N GLY A 122 -35.03 5.23 -17.76
CA GLY A 122 -36.28 4.54 -18.07
C GLY A 122 -36.13 3.03 -18.35
N THR A 123 -34.91 2.50 -18.34
CA THR A 123 -34.62 1.09 -18.62
C THR A 123 -34.11 0.37 -17.38
N ALA A 124 -34.37 -0.94 -17.29
CA ALA A 124 -33.97 -1.77 -16.15
C ALA A 124 -32.47 -2.11 -16.10
N THR A 125 -31.71 -1.83 -17.17
CA THR A 125 -30.27 -2.09 -17.24
C THR A 125 -29.54 -1.31 -16.15
N PRO A 126 -28.62 -1.92 -15.37
CA PRO A 126 -27.86 -1.18 -14.37
C PRO A 126 -26.97 -0.11 -15.02
N LYS A 127 -26.84 1.04 -14.35
CA LYS A 127 -26.05 2.18 -14.86
C LYS A 127 -24.71 2.23 -14.18
N MET A 128 -23.64 2.43 -14.94
CA MET A 128 -22.29 2.65 -14.43
C MET A 128 -21.77 4.02 -14.85
N LEU A 129 -21.39 4.86 -13.89
CA LEU A 129 -20.73 6.14 -14.14
C LEU A 129 -19.27 6.07 -13.75
N VAL A 130 -18.36 6.57 -14.60
CA VAL A 130 -16.94 6.71 -14.27
C VAL A 130 -16.54 8.19 -14.20
N LEU A 131 -16.33 8.68 -12.97
CA LEU A 131 -16.11 10.09 -12.65
C LEU A 131 -14.73 10.34 -12.06
N LYS A 132 -14.09 11.47 -12.40
CA LYS A 132 -12.91 11.94 -11.64
C LYS A 132 -13.33 12.58 -10.32
N LYS A 133 -12.47 12.43 -9.31
CA LYS A 133 -12.48 13.22 -8.06
C LYS A 133 -12.02 14.66 -8.29
N GLU A 134 -12.81 15.41 -9.07
CA GLU A 134 -12.60 16.81 -9.42
C GLU A 134 -13.82 17.65 -8.99
N GLY A 135 -13.59 18.85 -8.46
CA GLY A 135 -14.63 19.62 -7.78
C GLY A 135 -15.80 20.03 -8.68
N ARG A 136 -15.56 20.40 -9.94
CA ARG A 136 -16.63 20.74 -10.90
C ARG A 136 -17.43 19.49 -11.29
N VAL A 137 -16.75 18.37 -11.57
CA VAL A 137 -17.37 17.08 -11.89
C VAL A 137 -18.28 16.63 -10.74
N LEU A 138 -17.76 16.58 -9.51
CA LEU A 138 -18.54 16.11 -8.36
C LEU A 138 -19.73 17.04 -8.07
N ARG A 139 -19.58 18.37 -8.17
CA ARG A 139 -20.71 19.31 -8.02
C ARG A 139 -21.80 19.10 -9.05
N LYS A 140 -21.43 18.89 -10.32
CA LYS A 140 -22.38 18.58 -11.40
C LYS A 140 -23.19 17.34 -11.05
N TRP A 141 -22.51 16.24 -10.69
CA TRP A 141 -23.19 14.97 -10.44
C TRP A 141 -23.98 14.96 -9.12
N ASN A 142 -23.54 15.65 -8.07
CA ASN A 142 -24.36 15.88 -6.87
C ASN A 142 -25.65 16.64 -7.19
N HIS A 143 -25.64 17.55 -8.17
CA HIS A 143 -26.86 18.24 -8.61
C HIS A 143 -27.79 17.33 -9.43
N ILE A 144 -27.23 16.43 -10.24
CA ILE A 144 -27.99 15.46 -11.04
C ILE A 144 -28.64 14.41 -10.14
N PHE A 145 -27.89 13.84 -9.20
CA PHE A 145 -28.37 12.83 -8.27
C PHE A 145 -29.31 13.45 -7.22
N THR A 146 -30.55 13.71 -7.61
CA THR A 146 -31.60 14.10 -6.66
C THR A 146 -32.27 12.86 -6.08
N ALA A 147 -32.80 12.96 -4.85
CA ALA A 147 -33.57 11.86 -4.24
C ALA A 147 -34.77 11.42 -5.12
N LYS A 148 -35.36 12.39 -5.84
CA LYS A 148 -36.43 12.14 -6.82
C LYS A 148 -35.94 11.31 -8.00
N LEU A 149 -34.76 11.60 -8.55
CA LEU A 149 -34.19 10.87 -9.68
C LEU A 149 -33.94 9.39 -9.34
N LEU A 150 -33.41 9.13 -8.15
CA LEU A 150 -33.11 7.77 -7.69
C LEU A 150 -34.35 7.03 -7.19
N GLY A 151 -35.49 7.71 -7.02
CA GLY A 151 -36.71 7.13 -6.43
C GLY A 151 -36.47 6.64 -5.00
N GLY A 152 -35.60 7.32 -4.25
CA GLY A 152 -35.20 6.89 -2.91
C GLY A 152 -34.31 5.65 -2.85
N ARG A 153 -33.78 5.14 -3.97
CA ARG A 153 -32.81 4.04 -4.01
C ARG A 153 -31.38 4.51 -3.69
N SER A 154 -30.56 3.59 -3.20
CA SER A 154 -29.18 3.88 -2.80
C SER A 154 -28.21 3.85 -3.98
N LEU A 155 -27.09 4.55 -3.85
CA LEU A 155 -25.96 4.46 -4.77
C LEU A 155 -24.96 3.40 -4.31
N PHE A 156 -24.36 2.67 -5.25
CA PHE A 156 -23.16 1.87 -4.99
C PHE A 156 -21.94 2.61 -5.53
N ILE A 157 -21.06 3.08 -4.65
CA ILE A 157 -19.94 3.95 -4.99
C ILE A 157 -18.64 3.19 -4.74
N VAL A 158 -17.81 3.07 -5.77
CA VAL A 158 -16.45 2.55 -5.70
C VAL A 158 -15.47 3.71 -5.75
N ASP A 159 -14.62 3.85 -4.73
CA ASP A 159 -13.56 4.86 -4.68
C ASP A 159 -12.20 4.25 -4.97
N ASP A 160 -11.74 4.37 -6.21
CA ASP A 160 -10.45 3.84 -6.64
C ASP A 160 -9.30 4.74 -6.15
N GLU A 161 -8.25 4.10 -5.64
CA GLU A 161 -7.11 4.74 -4.97
C GLU A 161 -7.60 5.72 -3.87
N ALA A 162 -8.45 5.22 -2.96
CA ALA A 162 -9.12 5.98 -1.92
C ALA A 162 -8.16 6.76 -0.99
N ASP A 163 -6.94 6.27 -0.82
CA ASP A 163 -5.90 6.91 -0.03
C ASP A 163 -5.22 8.09 -0.76
N ALA A 164 -5.38 8.22 -2.08
CA ALA A 164 -4.73 9.24 -2.90
C ALA A 164 -5.44 10.59 -2.87
N THR A 165 -6.72 10.59 -3.20
CA THR A 165 -7.57 11.79 -3.34
C THR A 165 -8.93 11.51 -2.71
N GLY A 166 -9.47 12.45 -1.94
CA GLY A 166 -10.80 12.34 -1.32
C GLY A 166 -10.80 12.58 0.19
N LEU A 167 -9.72 12.18 0.88
CA LEU A 167 -9.53 12.44 2.31
C LEU A 167 -9.38 13.94 2.62
N ASN A 168 -9.77 14.34 3.83
CA ASN A 168 -9.81 15.74 4.23
C ASN A 168 -8.40 16.33 4.44
N THR A 169 -7.87 17.03 3.43
CA THR A 169 -6.57 17.71 3.49
C THR A 169 -6.52 18.96 4.37
N ALA A 170 -7.67 19.38 4.93
CA ALA A 170 -7.80 20.57 5.76
C ALA A 170 -8.12 20.24 7.23
N VAL A 171 -8.05 18.95 7.61
CA VAL A 171 -8.44 18.46 8.95
C VAL A 171 -7.68 19.16 10.08
N ASN A 172 -6.36 19.34 9.96
CA ASN A 172 -5.55 20.02 10.98
C ASN A 172 -5.73 21.55 11.01
N LYS A 173 -6.64 22.09 10.18
CA LYS A 173 -7.09 23.49 10.25
C LYS A 173 -8.50 23.61 10.84
N GLY A 174 -9.09 22.51 11.30
CA GLY A 174 -10.49 22.47 11.72
C GLY A 174 -11.48 22.70 10.57
N LEU A 175 -11.05 22.46 9.32
CA LEU A 175 -11.84 22.72 8.11
C LEU A 175 -12.03 21.44 7.29
N GLN A 176 -12.99 21.47 6.36
CA GLN A 176 -13.22 20.41 5.38
C GLN A 176 -12.78 20.83 3.98
N SER A 177 -11.99 20.01 3.29
CA SER A 177 -11.58 20.28 1.92
C SER A 177 -12.74 20.15 0.92
N GLU A 178 -12.68 20.88 -0.20
CA GLU A 178 -13.74 20.88 -1.24
C GLU A 178 -14.11 19.48 -1.70
N ILE A 179 -13.12 18.69 -2.15
CA ILE A 179 -13.36 17.36 -2.69
C ILE A 179 -13.95 16.44 -1.61
N ASN A 180 -13.45 16.52 -0.38
CA ASN A 180 -13.96 15.72 0.73
C ASN A 180 -15.45 16.03 1.00
N ARG A 181 -15.81 17.32 1.01
CA ARG A 181 -17.20 17.76 1.19
C ARG A 181 -18.12 17.30 0.06
N GLN A 182 -17.66 17.36 -1.19
CA GLN A 182 -18.47 16.89 -2.33
C GLN A 182 -18.65 15.37 -2.33
N LEU A 183 -17.64 14.61 -1.90
CA LEU A 183 -17.77 13.16 -1.75
C LEU A 183 -18.75 12.81 -0.62
N GLU A 184 -18.67 13.49 0.53
CA GLU A 184 -19.61 13.28 1.62
C GLU A 184 -21.05 13.62 1.21
N ALA A 185 -21.25 14.69 0.42
CA ALA A 185 -22.53 15.04 -0.17
C ALA A 185 -23.06 14.00 -1.20
N LEU A 186 -22.19 13.19 -1.79
CA LEU A 186 -22.56 12.07 -2.67
C LEU A 186 -22.86 10.79 -1.89
N ILE A 187 -22.24 10.61 -0.72
CA ILE A 187 -22.30 9.36 0.07
C ILE A 187 -23.50 9.39 1.03
N VAL A 188 -23.57 10.43 1.87
CA VAL A 188 -24.46 10.44 3.05
C VAL A 188 -25.94 10.62 2.65
N PRO A 189 -26.33 11.63 1.85
CA PRO A 189 -27.73 11.83 1.47
C PRO A 189 -28.31 10.68 0.63
N HIS A 190 -27.44 9.96 -0.07
CA HIS A 190 -27.81 8.86 -0.96
C HIS A 190 -27.78 7.49 -0.29
N ARG A 191 -27.55 7.43 1.03
CA ARG A 191 -27.51 6.18 1.82
C ARG A 191 -26.67 5.12 1.10
N SER A 192 -25.54 5.56 0.58
CA SER A 192 -24.77 4.78 -0.38
C SER A 192 -24.03 3.64 0.30
N PHE A 193 -23.77 2.57 -0.45
CA PHE A 193 -22.67 1.68 -0.12
C PHE A 193 -21.38 2.25 -0.70
N PHE A 194 -20.44 2.67 0.15
CA PHE A 194 -19.17 3.28 -0.22
C PHE A 194 -18.03 2.26 -0.08
N LEU A 195 -17.61 1.69 -1.20
CA LEU A 195 -16.51 0.73 -1.30
C LEU A 195 -15.21 1.45 -1.69
N GLN A 196 -14.34 1.66 -0.70
CA GLN A 196 -13.00 2.21 -0.92
C GLN A 196 -12.07 1.13 -1.47
N VAL A 197 -11.19 1.45 -2.42
CA VAL A 197 -10.24 0.50 -2.99
C VAL A 197 -8.84 1.09 -2.95
N THR A 198 -7.86 0.34 -2.42
CA THR A 198 -6.46 0.79 -2.40
C THR A 198 -5.46 -0.35 -2.16
N ALA A 199 -4.20 -0.11 -2.52
CA ALA A 199 -3.07 -0.94 -2.07
C ALA A 199 -2.39 -0.43 -0.81
N THR A 200 -2.69 0.79 -0.39
CA THR A 200 -2.02 1.49 0.71
C THR A 200 -3.06 2.09 1.64
N PRO A 201 -3.66 1.27 2.52
CA PRO A 201 -4.83 1.66 3.29
C PRO A 201 -4.50 2.49 4.54
N GLN A 202 -3.23 2.81 4.79
CA GLN A 202 -2.77 3.47 6.01
C GLN A 202 -3.55 4.77 6.30
N ALA A 203 -3.70 5.64 5.31
CA ALA A 203 -4.41 6.91 5.48
C ALA A 203 -5.90 6.71 5.79
N VAL A 204 -6.49 5.66 5.22
CA VAL A 204 -7.92 5.36 5.31
C VAL A 204 -8.25 4.78 6.69
N PHE A 205 -7.41 3.89 7.23
CA PHE A 205 -7.55 3.38 8.61
C PHE A 205 -7.26 4.42 9.68
N LEU A 206 -6.50 5.47 9.37
CA LEU A 206 -6.21 6.58 10.30
C LEU A 206 -7.29 7.67 10.31
N GLN A 207 -8.38 7.51 9.57
CA GLN A 207 -9.51 8.45 9.59
C GLN A 207 -10.29 8.43 10.91
N GLY A 208 -10.91 9.58 11.26
CA GLY A 208 -11.90 9.78 12.33
C GLY A 208 -12.75 8.54 12.68
N LYS A 209 -12.94 8.18 13.96
CA LYS A 209 -13.91 7.10 14.34
C LYS A 209 -15.32 7.38 13.77
N ASN A 210 -15.68 8.66 13.78
CA ASN A 210 -16.94 9.20 13.22
C ASN A 210 -16.80 9.70 11.78
N SER A 211 -15.64 9.51 11.13
CA SER A 211 -15.48 9.92 9.72
C SER A 211 -16.24 8.98 8.81
N THR A 212 -17.01 9.55 7.89
CA THR A 212 -17.64 8.87 6.74
C THR A 212 -16.62 8.03 5.94
N PHE A 213 -15.36 8.45 5.94
CA PHE A 213 -14.26 7.86 5.17
C PHE A 213 -13.48 6.78 5.95
N ARG A 214 -13.82 6.50 7.21
CA ARG A 214 -13.24 5.38 7.97
C ARG A 214 -14.02 4.10 7.64
N PRO A 215 -13.38 3.04 7.16
CA PRO A 215 -14.06 1.80 6.85
C PRO A 215 -14.56 1.13 8.14
N LYS A 216 -15.77 0.57 8.08
CA LYS A 216 -16.34 -0.25 9.14
C LYS A 216 -16.01 -1.73 8.95
N THR A 217 -15.88 -2.14 7.69
CA THR A 217 -15.47 -3.49 7.31
C THR A 217 -14.37 -3.44 6.26
N HIS A 218 -13.56 -4.49 6.19
CA HIS A 218 -12.52 -4.62 5.18
C HIS A 218 -12.57 -6.01 4.56
N ILE A 219 -12.17 -6.09 3.31
CA ILE A 219 -11.93 -7.33 2.57
C ILE A 219 -10.53 -7.25 1.97
N PHE A 220 -9.71 -8.24 2.28
CA PHE A 220 -8.36 -8.37 1.74
C PHE A 220 -8.31 -9.55 0.78
N PHE A 221 -7.69 -9.36 -0.38
CA PHE A 221 -7.41 -10.46 -1.30
C PHE A 221 -5.90 -10.57 -1.56
N PRO A 222 -5.32 -11.77 -1.40
CA PRO A 222 -3.92 -11.98 -1.72
C PRO A 222 -3.68 -11.96 -3.24
N PRO A 223 -2.45 -11.68 -3.69
CA PRO A 223 -2.12 -11.75 -5.11
C PRO A 223 -2.07 -13.20 -5.60
N GLY A 224 -2.20 -13.39 -6.91
CA GLY A 224 -2.10 -14.72 -7.53
C GLY A 224 -0.67 -15.25 -7.56
N LYS A 225 -0.51 -16.55 -7.87
CA LYS A 225 0.78 -17.27 -7.82
C LYS A 225 1.91 -16.65 -8.67
N ASP A 226 1.56 -16.09 -9.83
CA ASP A 226 2.54 -15.54 -10.79
C ASP A 226 2.91 -14.07 -10.50
N TYR A 227 2.41 -13.51 -9.39
CA TYR A 227 2.68 -12.13 -9.01
C TYR A 227 4.09 -11.98 -8.42
N LEU A 228 4.91 -11.12 -9.01
CA LEU A 228 6.16 -10.68 -8.39
C LEU A 228 5.89 -9.43 -7.55
N GLY A 229 6.08 -9.58 -6.23
CA GLY A 229 5.71 -8.58 -5.23
C GLY A 229 6.84 -8.20 -4.27
N GLY A 230 6.47 -7.56 -3.16
CA GLY A 230 7.40 -7.05 -2.16
C GLY A 230 8.43 -8.07 -1.69
N ASP A 231 8.02 -9.31 -1.39
CA ASP A 231 8.95 -10.35 -0.92
C ASP A 231 9.97 -10.79 -1.97
N PHE A 232 9.62 -10.69 -3.25
CA PHE A 232 10.56 -10.94 -4.35
C PHE A 232 11.56 -9.79 -4.50
N PHE A 233 11.07 -8.55 -4.42
CA PHE A 233 11.91 -7.38 -4.70
C PHE A 233 12.70 -6.87 -3.51
N PHE A 234 12.15 -7.01 -2.31
CA PHE A 234 12.60 -6.40 -1.07
C PHE A 234 12.45 -7.39 0.10
N PRO A 235 13.11 -8.56 0.03
CA PRO A 235 13.04 -9.58 1.08
C PRO A 235 13.61 -9.06 2.41
N ASN A 236 13.12 -9.60 3.54
CA ASN A 236 13.62 -9.28 4.88
C ASN A 236 15.09 -9.70 5.07
N THR A 237 15.51 -10.78 4.39
CA THR A 237 16.89 -11.25 4.33
C THR A 237 17.35 -11.27 2.88
N PHE A 238 18.28 -10.38 2.53
CA PHE A 238 18.91 -10.40 1.21
C PHE A 238 20.05 -11.42 1.21
N ASP A 239 19.93 -12.43 0.36
CA ASP A 239 21.00 -13.40 0.12
C ASP A 239 21.71 -13.03 -1.22
N PRO A 240 22.86 -12.34 -1.18
CA PRO A 240 23.58 -11.94 -2.39
C PRO A 240 24.18 -13.13 -3.16
N SER A 241 24.04 -14.36 -2.65
CA SER A 241 24.54 -15.57 -3.30
C SER A 241 23.46 -16.34 -4.08
N LYS A 242 22.17 -15.97 -3.94
CA LYS A 242 21.06 -16.68 -4.59
C LYS A 242 20.37 -15.82 -5.64
N PRO A 243 20.32 -16.27 -6.91
CA PRO A 243 19.53 -15.60 -7.92
C PRO A 243 18.02 -15.73 -7.63
N PRO A 244 17.20 -14.78 -8.12
CA PRO A 244 17.59 -13.67 -8.98
C PRO A 244 18.16 -12.47 -8.21
N PHE A 245 19.28 -11.92 -8.71
CA PHE A 245 19.90 -10.67 -8.23
C PHE A 245 19.10 -9.46 -8.71
N ASN A 246 17.87 -9.33 -8.23
CA ASN A 246 16.94 -8.32 -8.71
C ASN A 246 17.38 -6.90 -8.33
N HIS A 247 18.20 -6.70 -7.28
CA HIS A 247 18.77 -5.40 -6.90
C HIS A 247 20.21 -5.24 -7.38
N ILE A 248 20.47 -4.14 -8.09
CA ILE A 248 21.82 -3.71 -8.46
C ILE A 248 22.11 -2.38 -7.77
N ALA A 249 23.16 -2.35 -6.94
CA ALA A 249 23.55 -1.15 -6.21
C ALA A 249 24.06 -0.05 -7.16
N THR A 250 23.54 1.17 -6.97
CA THR A 250 24.04 2.39 -7.64
C THR A 250 24.71 3.32 -6.62
N GLU A 251 25.47 4.29 -7.10
CA GLU A 251 26.05 5.30 -6.22
C GLU A 251 24.97 6.27 -5.70
N GLY A 252 25.16 6.80 -4.48
CA GLY A 252 24.13 7.60 -3.79
C GLY A 252 23.89 8.99 -4.37
N MET A 253 24.80 9.51 -5.21
CA MET A 253 24.76 10.87 -5.75
C MET A 253 24.53 10.95 -7.26
N GLU A 254 24.19 9.85 -7.93
CA GLU A 254 24.05 9.83 -9.40
C GLU A 254 22.97 10.80 -9.92
N LEU A 255 21.97 11.16 -9.09
CA LEU A 255 21.01 12.20 -9.46
C LEU A 255 21.68 13.56 -9.66
N VAL A 256 22.66 13.93 -8.82
CA VAL A 256 23.39 15.20 -8.96
C VAL A 256 24.10 15.25 -10.31
N ASP A 257 24.77 14.16 -10.66
CA ASP A 257 25.49 14.00 -11.93
C ASP A 257 24.55 14.07 -13.14
N LEU A 258 23.36 13.48 -13.03
CA LEU A 258 22.34 13.54 -14.08
C LEU A 258 21.80 14.95 -14.30
N LEU A 259 21.71 15.75 -13.23
CA LEU A 259 21.17 17.11 -13.28
C LEU A 259 22.21 18.16 -13.67
N ASP A 260 23.51 17.84 -13.63
CA ASP A 260 24.55 18.74 -14.12
C ASP A 260 24.50 18.87 -15.65
N ALA A 261 24.06 20.03 -16.16
CA ALA A 261 23.95 20.29 -17.59
C ALA A 261 25.30 20.27 -18.33
N ASN A 262 26.41 20.50 -17.63
CA ASN A 262 27.75 20.50 -18.23
C ASN A 262 28.34 19.09 -18.32
N ARG A 263 27.78 18.12 -17.60
CA ARG A 263 28.23 16.73 -17.62
C ARG A 263 27.50 15.94 -18.71
N THR A 264 28.25 15.54 -19.73
CA THR A 264 27.74 14.75 -20.86
C THR A 264 27.71 13.24 -20.60
N GLU A 265 28.60 12.75 -19.74
CA GLU A 265 28.69 11.34 -19.38
C GLU A 265 27.55 10.92 -18.44
N LEU A 266 26.92 9.78 -18.72
CA LEU A 266 25.95 9.17 -17.81
C LEU A 266 26.65 8.52 -16.62
N PRO A 267 26.07 8.58 -15.40
CA PRO A 267 26.62 7.88 -14.25
C PRO A 267 26.59 6.36 -14.46
N LYS A 268 27.52 5.67 -13.79
CA LYS A 268 27.76 4.23 -13.97
C LYS A 268 26.51 3.38 -13.77
N GLY A 269 25.72 3.64 -12.72
CA GLY A 269 24.48 2.93 -12.45
C GLY A 269 23.46 3.04 -13.58
N LEU A 270 23.30 4.22 -14.19
CA LEU A 270 22.40 4.41 -15.33
C LEU A 270 22.93 3.74 -16.60
N ARG A 271 24.25 3.76 -16.85
CA ARG A 271 24.85 3.03 -17.98
C ARG A 271 24.60 1.52 -17.88
N LEU A 272 24.85 0.93 -16.70
CA LEU A 272 24.57 -0.47 -16.43
C LEU A 272 23.08 -0.77 -16.61
N ALA A 273 22.18 0.10 -16.11
CA ALA A 273 20.74 -0.06 -16.30
C ALA A 273 20.33 -0.05 -17.78
N LEU A 274 20.90 0.84 -18.58
CA LEU A 274 20.64 0.92 -20.02
C LEU A 274 21.16 -0.33 -20.75
N HIS A 275 22.35 -0.83 -20.42
CA HIS A 275 22.86 -2.08 -20.99
C HIS A 275 22.01 -3.28 -20.62
N SER A 276 21.65 -3.46 -19.34
CA SER A 276 20.75 -4.53 -18.91
C SER A 276 19.40 -4.44 -19.63
N TYR A 277 18.83 -3.23 -19.75
CA TYR A 277 17.59 -3.03 -20.47
C TYR A 277 17.70 -3.40 -21.96
N LEU A 278 18.76 -2.97 -22.65
CA LEU A 278 18.94 -3.27 -24.08
C LEU A 278 19.03 -4.78 -24.33
N ILE A 279 19.77 -5.51 -23.50
CA ILE A 279 19.89 -6.97 -23.55
C ILE A 279 18.52 -7.61 -23.32
N THR A 280 17.83 -7.22 -22.25
CA THR A 280 16.51 -7.76 -21.90
C THR A 280 15.47 -7.46 -22.97
N ALA A 281 15.42 -6.24 -23.50
CA ALA A 281 14.47 -5.85 -24.54
C ALA A 281 14.74 -6.60 -25.86
N ALA A 282 16.00 -6.71 -26.27
CA ALA A 282 16.37 -7.47 -27.46
C ALA A 282 15.99 -8.95 -27.32
N TYR A 283 16.29 -9.57 -26.18
CA TYR A 283 15.96 -10.97 -25.93
C TYR A 283 14.44 -11.20 -25.90
N ARG A 284 13.69 -10.46 -25.10
CA ARG A 284 12.23 -10.67 -24.96
C ARG A 284 11.49 -10.47 -26.28
N ILE A 285 11.79 -9.38 -27.00
CA ILE A 285 11.07 -9.04 -28.23
C ILE A 285 11.50 -9.95 -29.39
N ARG A 286 12.80 -10.24 -29.52
CA ARG A 286 13.33 -10.94 -30.71
C ARG A 286 13.42 -12.45 -30.55
N VAL A 287 13.67 -12.95 -29.35
CA VAL A 287 13.81 -14.37 -29.04
C VAL A 287 12.51 -14.93 -28.46
N GLU A 288 12.01 -14.37 -27.36
CA GLU A 288 10.77 -14.86 -26.73
C GLU A 288 9.49 -14.43 -27.48
N LYS A 289 9.62 -13.58 -28.50
CA LYS A 289 8.51 -13.04 -29.29
C LYS A 289 7.46 -12.31 -28.45
N ASP A 290 7.91 -11.70 -27.36
CA ASP A 290 7.04 -10.86 -26.54
C ASP A 290 6.72 -9.54 -27.26
N ASP A 291 5.53 -9.00 -27.04
CA ASP A 291 5.09 -7.76 -27.67
C ASP A 291 5.88 -6.54 -27.21
N GLY A 292 6.56 -6.59 -26.05
CA GLY A 292 7.31 -5.44 -25.57
C GLY A 292 8.21 -5.65 -24.36
N CYS A 293 8.96 -4.61 -24.02
CA CYS A 293 9.81 -4.55 -22.84
C CYS A 293 10.00 -3.10 -22.41
N SER A 294 9.77 -2.82 -21.13
CA SER A 294 9.78 -1.46 -20.59
C SER A 294 10.89 -1.25 -19.59
N PHE A 295 11.44 -0.04 -19.57
CA PHE A 295 12.38 0.50 -18.59
C PHE A 295 11.79 1.75 -17.95
N LEU A 296 11.80 1.83 -16.63
CA LEU A 296 11.41 3.00 -15.88
C LEU A 296 12.63 3.73 -15.28
N LEU A 297 12.79 5.00 -15.61
CA LEU A 297 13.76 5.91 -15.01
C LEU A 297 13.01 6.90 -14.10
N HIS A 298 13.31 6.87 -12.80
CA HIS A 298 12.62 7.65 -11.76
C HIS A 298 13.56 8.65 -11.06
N PRO A 299 13.82 9.83 -11.65
CA PRO A 299 14.87 10.72 -11.17
C PRO A 299 14.40 11.79 -10.17
N SER A 300 13.35 12.55 -10.48
CA SER A 300 12.88 13.63 -9.60
C SER A 300 11.41 13.97 -9.87
N ILE A 301 10.87 15.00 -9.20
CA ILE A 301 9.51 15.51 -9.46
C ILE A 301 9.48 16.64 -10.48
N ASN A 302 10.65 17.17 -10.87
CA ASN A 302 10.76 18.37 -11.68
C ASN A 302 10.77 18.01 -13.17
N LYS A 303 9.92 18.69 -13.95
CA LYS A 303 9.73 18.41 -15.38
C LYS A 303 10.96 18.77 -16.22
N LEU A 304 11.70 19.80 -15.81
CA LEU A 304 12.91 20.25 -16.51
C LEU A 304 14.00 19.18 -16.43
N ASP A 305 14.18 18.57 -15.25
CA ASP A 305 15.08 17.45 -15.01
C ASP A 305 14.81 16.30 -15.98
N HIS A 306 13.53 15.95 -16.19
CA HIS A 306 13.17 14.85 -17.09
C HIS A 306 13.59 15.10 -18.54
N SER A 307 13.52 16.35 -19.00
CA SER A 307 13.87 16.70 -20.38
C SER A 307 15.38 16.64 -20.58
N LEU A 308 16.16 17.14 -19.63
CA LEU A 308 17.63 17.04 -19.64
C LEU A 308 18.08 15.57 -19.65
N ILE A 309 17.52 14.76 -18.76
CA ILE A 309 17.84 13.33 -18.66
C ILE A 309 17.46 12.61 -19.96
N SER A 310 16.29 12.92 -20.53
CA SER A 310 15.86 12.36 -21.82
C SER A 310 16.87 12.64 -22.94
N SER A 311 17.38 13.86 -23.02
CA SER A 311 18.40 14.23 -24.02
C SER A 311 19.70 13.45 -23.82
N LYS A 312 20.18 13.33 -22.58
CA LYS A 312 21.41 12.57 -22.26
C LYS A 312 21.25 11.07 -22.60
N VAL A 313 20.13 10.47 -22.22
CA VAL A 313 19.82 9.06 -22.54
C VAL A 313 19.70 8.86 -24.06
N SER A 314 19.07 9.79 -24.77
CA SER A 314 18.95 9.73 -26.23
C SER A 314 20.32 9.75 -26.91
N ALA A 315 21.20 10.67 -26.51
CA ALA A 315 22.55 10.77 -27.05
C ALA A 315 23.36 9.49 -26.79
N TYR A 316 23.26 8.92 -25.59
CA TYR A 316 23.94 7.69 -25.24
C TYR A 316 23.46 6.49 -26.08
N LEU A 317 22.15 6.33 -26.26
CA LEU A 317 21.59 5.27 -27.10
C LEU A 317 21.95 5.43 -28.58
N GLN A 318 22.01 6.66 -29.08
CA GLN A 318 22.48 6.94 -30.44
C GLN A 318 23.94 6.55 -30.62
N ASN A 319 24.80 6.85 -29.64
CA ASN A 319 26.21 6.46 -29.67
C ASN A 319 26.38 4.93 -29.67
N ILE A 320 25.64 4.19 -28.84
CA ILE A 320 25.63 2.72 -28.87
C ILE A 320 25.21 2.20 -30.23
N ARG A 321 24.13 2.75 -30.81
CA ARG A 321 23.61 2.32 -32.12
C ARG A 321 24.60 2.56 -33.25
N ALA A 322 25.34 3.66 -33.21
CA ALA A 322 26.38 3.98 -34.19
C ALA A 322 27.62 3.07 -34.04
N ASN A 323 27.86 2.52 -32.83
CA ASN A 323 29.08 1.80 -32.50
C ASN A 323 28.81 0.42 -31.87
N LEU A 324 27.84 -0.35 -32.42
CA LEU A 324 27.44 -1.64 -31.83
C LEU A 324 28.61 -2.62 -31.64
N GLY A 325 29.58 -2.62 -32.57
CA GLY A 325 30.76 -3.48 -32.47
C GLY A 325 31.64 -3.19 -31.24
N ALA A 326 31.61 -1.96 -30.72
CA ALA A 326 32.36 -1.56 -29.52
C ALA A 326 31.78 -2.17 -28.23
N LEU A 327 30.56 -2.73 -28.26
CA LEU A 327 29.97 -3.41 -27.10
C LEU A 327 30.72 -4.69 -26.72
N THR A 328 31.43 -5.34 -27.67
CA THR A 328 32.19 -6.57 -27.42
C THR A 328 33.32 -6.38 -26.41
N THR A 329 33.85 -5.15 -26.30
CA THR A 329 34.93 -4.79 -25.37
C THR A 329 34.47 -3.78 -24.30
N ASN A 330 33.18 -3.43 -24.26
CA ASN A 330 32.65 -2.48 -23.28
C ASN A 330 32.44 -3.18 -21.92
N GLU A 331 33.19 -2.77 -20.91
CA GLU A 331 33.15 -3.40 -19.58
C GLU A 331 31.76 -3.36 -18.92
N ASP A 332 31.05 -2.24 -19.00
CA ASP A 332 29.71 -2.09 -18.42
C ASP A 332 28.70 -3.03 -19.12
N PHE A 333 28.80 -3.18 -20.44
CA PHE A 333 27.97 -4.11 -21.23
C PHE A 333 28.27 -5.58 -20.90
N ILE A 334 29.55 -5.96 -20.89
CA ILE A 334 29.98 -7.33 -20.55
C ILE A 334 29.50 -7.71 -19.15
N LYS A 335 29.60 -6.78 -18.19
CA LYS A 335 29.11 -6.98 -16.83
C LYS A 335 27.59 -7.17 -16.80
N ALA A 336 26.83 -6.33 -17.50
CA ALA A 336 25.37 -6.46 -17.58
C ALA A 336 24.93 -7.78 -18.24
N TYR A 337 25.65 -8.22 -19.28
CA TYR A 337 25.40 -9.50 -19.93
C TYR A 337 25.69 -10.69 -19.00
N ALA A 338 26.85 -10.70 -18.33
CA ALA A 338 27.20 -11.77 -17.40
C ALA A 338 26.20 -11.89 -16.24
N ASP A 339 25.77 -10.76 -15.68
CA ASP A 339 24.74 -10.70 -14.65
C ASP A 339 23.42 -11.33 -15.12
N LEU A 340 22.89 -10.89 -16.27
CA LEU A 340 21.64 -11.43 -16.80
C LEU A 340 21.77 -12.91 -17.21
N LYS A 341 22.91 -13.33 -17.77
CA LYS A 341 23.19 -14.71 -18.15
C LYS A 341 23.22 -15.65 -16.94
N SER A 342 23.65 -15.16 -15.77
CA SER A 342 23.67 -15.94 -14.53
C SER A 342 22.27 -16.36 -14.06
N SER A 343 21.26 -15.49 -14.22
CA SER A 343 19.88 -15.76 -13.84
C SER A 343 19.00 -16.25 -14.99
N LYS A 344 19.39 -15.98 -16.25
CA LYS A 344 18.74 -16.47 -17.48
C LYS A 344 19.76 -17.18 -18.39
N PRO A 345 20.13 -18.44 -18.09
CA PRO A 345 21.08 -19.20 -18.90
C PRO A 345 20.67 -19.36 -20.37
N GLN A 346 19.39 -19.19 -20.70
CA GLN A 346 18.82 -19.25 -22.05
C GLN A 346 19.17 -18.04 -22.93
N LEU A 347 19.80 -17.00 -22.39
CA LEU A 347 20.27 -15.88 -23.18
C LEU A 347 21.24 -16.37 -24.29
N PRO A 348 21.11 -15.92 -25.55
CA PRO A 348 22.09 -16.19 -26.59
C PRO A 348 23.49 -15.72 -26.22
N ASP A 349 24.50 -16.14 -26.97
CA ASP A 349 25.86 -15.61 -26.85
C ASP A 349 25.92 -14.09 -27.07
N ILE A 350 26.98 -13.47 -26.58
CA ILE A 350 27.11 -12.01 -26.54
C ILE A 350 27.06 -11.38 -27.93
N ASP A 351 27.66 -12.01 -28.95
CA ASP A 351 27.66 -11.52 -30.33
C ASP A 351 26.26 -11.57 -30.93
N THR A 352 25.53 -12.66 -30.68
CA THR A 352 24.12 -12.77 -31.07
C THR A 352 23.26 -11.71 -30.40
N ILE A 353 23.44 -11.47 -29.09
CA ILE A 353 22.71 -10.41 -28.38
C ILE A 353 23.00 -9.02 -28.97
N ILE A 354 24.27 -8.70 -29.29
CA ILE A 354 24.63 -7.42 -29.90
C ILE A 354 23.92 -7.22 -31.25
N ARG A 355 23.84 -8.27 -32.09
CA ARG A 355 23.07 -8.21 -33.35
C ARG A 355 21.59 -7.94 -33.10
N LEU A 356 20.98 -8.60 -32.11
CA LEU A 356 19.56 -8.41 -31.76
C LEU A 356 19.28 -7.01 -31.19
N ILE A 357 20.23 -6.42 -30.46
CA ILE A 357 20.15 -5.02 -30.00
C ILE A 357 20.12 -4.09 -31.21
N GLY A 358 20.95 -4.33 -32.24
CA GLY A 358 20.93 -3.55 -33.48
C GLY A 358 19.58 -3.56 -34.22
N LEU A 359 18.79 -4.61 -34.03
CA LEU A 359 17.44 -4.73 -34.57
C LEU A 359 16.37 -4.08 -33.66
N THR A 360 16.68 -3.75 -32.41
CA THR A 360 15.70 -3.29 -31.43
C THR A 360 15.86 -1.79 -31.20
N THR A 361 14.84 -0.99 -31.52
CA THR A 361 14.88 0.48 -31.34
C THR A 361 14.05 0.89 -30.13
N PRO A 362 14.69 1.37 -29.03
CA PRO A 362 13.96 1.91 -27.89
C PRO A 362 13.25 3.23 -28.20
N VAL A 363 12.06 3.41 -27.63
CA VAL A 363 11.29 4.66 -27.68
C VAL A 363 11.29 5.31 -26.30
N ILE A 364 11.77 6.55 -26.20
CA ILE A 364 11.78 7.32 -24.95
C ILE A 364 10.49 8.14 -24.83
N SER A 365 9.81 8.00 -23.70
CA SER A 365 8.57 8.71 -23.36
C SER A 365 8.73 9.44 -22.03
N VAL A 366 8.65 10.77 -22.05
CA VAL A 366 8.68 11.61 -20.84
C VAL A 366 7.25 11.78 -20.28
N LEU A 367 7.04 11.39 -19.03
CA LEU A 367 5.75 11.42 -18.35
C LEU A 367 5.71 12.59 -17.34
N ASN A 368 5.06 13.70 -17.73
CA ASN A 368 4.95 14.95 -16.95
C ASN A 368 3.52 15.29 -16.47
N SER A 369 3.38 15.78 -15.23
CA SER A 369 2.09 15.99 -14.56
C SER A 369 1.66 17.42 -14.81
N ALA A 370 0.80 17.68 -15.78
CA ALA A 370 0.18 19.00 -15.94
C ALA A 370 -1.34 18.90 -15.83
N ARG A 371 -1.97 19.99 -15.38
CA ARG A 371 -3.43 20.17 -15.48
C ARG A 371 -3.79 20.09 -16.96
N GLY A 372 -4.64 19.14 -17.33
CA GLY A 372 -5.02 18.91 -18.72
C GLY A 372 -3.98 18.18 -19.57
N ASN A 373 -2.94 17.56 -18.98
CA ASN A 373 -1.99 16.80 -19.78
C ASN A 373 -2.64 15.55 -20.40
N LEU A 374 -2.88 15.70 -21.70
CA LEU A 374 -3.04 14.68 -22.73
C LEU A 374 -1.79 13.79 -22.78
N VAL A 375 -1.47 13.03 -21.73
CA VAL A 375 -0.51 11.93 -21.92
C VAL A 375 -1.15 10.99 -22.94
N ARG A 376 -0.66 11.10 -24.18
CA ARG A 376 -0.84 10.14 -25.26
C ARG A 376 -0.65 8.76 -24.66
N SER A 377 -1.58 7.86 -24.96
CA SER A 377 -1.59 6.46 -24.55
C SER A 377 -0.17 5.90 -24.33
N ILE A 378 0.09 5.37 -23.13
CA ILE A 378 1.36 4.69 -22.83
C ILE A 378 1.53 3.54 -23.85
N PRO A 379 2.63 3.51 -24.61
CA PRO A 379 2.89 2.41 -25.54
C PRO A 379 2.84 1.06 -24.82
N LYS A 380 2.06 0.12 -25.37
CA LYS A 380 1.86 -1.21 -24.78
C LYS A 380 2.78 -2.29 -25.36
N SER A 381 3.44 -1.97 -26.46
CA SER A 381 4.33 -2.86 -27.23
C SER A 381 5.63 -2.15 -27.59
N GLY A 382 6.62 -2.91 -28.04
CA GLY A 382 7.95 -2.43 -28.38
C GLY A 382 8.88 -2.27 -27.18
N ALA A 383 10.08 -1.78 -27.46
CA ALA A 383 11.08 -1.43 -26.46
C ALA A 383 10.80 0.01 -25.98
N ASN A 384 10.33 0.17 -24.74
CA ASN A 384 9.95 1.49 -24.19
C ASN A 384 10.85 1.91 -23.02
N ILE A 385 11.21 3.19 -22.97
CA ILE A 385 11.89 3.83 -21.84
C ILE A 385 11.00 4.96 -21.34
N PHE A 386 10.53 4.86 -20.11
CA PHE A 386 9.69 5.86 -19.46
C PHE A 386 10.52 6.68 -18.50
N ILE A 387 10.50 8.00 -18.66
CA ILE A 387 11.19 8.94 -17.76
C ILE A 387 10.13 9.78 -17.06
N GLY A 388 10.08 9.74 -15.74
CA GLY A 388 9.11 10.56 -15.02
C GLY A 388 9.25 10.56 -13.51
N GLY A 389 8.42 11.38 -12.88
CA GLY A 389 8.41 11.60 -11.43
C GLY A 389 7.07 11.22 -10.82
N ASN A 390 6.29 12.24 -10.46
CA ASN A 390 4.97 12.06 -9.85
C ASN A 390 3.87 11.64 -10.84
N VAL A 391 4.08 11.68 -12.16
CA VAL A 391 3.06 11.16 -13.12
C VAL A 391 2.96 9.66 -13.07
N LEU A 392 4.06 9.02 -12.71
CA LEU A 392 4.11 7.60 -12.40
C LEU A 392 3.49 7.31 -11.03
N SER A 393 2.93 8.31 -10.33
CA SER A 393 2.21 8.09 -9.08
C SER A 393 0.78 7.60 -9.34
N ARG A 394 0.40 6.63 -8.50
CA ARG A 394 -0.88 5.90 -8.29
C ARG A 394 -1.77 5.67 -9.53
N GLY A 395 -2.09 4.40 -9.83
CA GLY A 395 -3.01 4.03 -10.91
C GLY A 395 -2.42 3.74 -12.31
N ILE A 396 -1.22 4.23 -12.67
CA ILE A 396 -0.60 3.89 -13.96
C ILE A 396 0.13 2.53 -13.90
N VAL A 397 -0.20 1.63 -14.82
CA VAL A 397 0.49 0.34 -15.01
C VAL A 397 1.43 0.45 -16.21
N LEU A 398 2.72 0.16 -16.00
CA LEU A 398 3.70 0.05 -17.08
C LEU A 398 3.77 -1.41 -17.53
N PRO A 399 3.37 -1.74 -18.77
CA PRO A 399 3.40 -3.12 -19.23
C PRO A 399 4.83 -3.59 -19.41
N ARG A 400 5.10 -4.83 -19.04
CA ARG A 400 6.35 -5.56 -19.31
C ARG A 400 7.59 -4.84 -18.78
N LEU A 401 7.47 -4.20 -17.62
CA LEU A 401 8.55 -3.47 -16.97
C LEU A 401 9.63 -4.42 -16.43
N GLN A 402 10.78 -4.48 -17.08
CA GLN A 402 11.88 -5.38 -16.67
C GLN A 402 13.08 -4.63 -16.08
N THR A 403 13.14 -3.31 -16.24
CA THR A 403 14.23 -2.52 -15.69
C THR A 403 13.66 -1.32 -14.96
N THR A 404 14.16 -1.05 -13.77
CA THR A 404 13.84 0.18 -13.02
C THR A 404 15.14 0.81 -12.54
N TYR A 405 15.29 2.11 -12.75
CA TYR A 405 16.40 2.90 -12.22
C TYR A 405 15.83 4.00 -11.32
N TYR A 406 16.14 3.90 -10.03
CA TYR A 406 15.60 4.76 -8.98
C TYR A 406 16.74 5.57 -8.36
N CYS A 407 16.80 6.85 -8.71
CA CYS A 407 17.79 7.79 -8.14
C CYS A 407 17.12 8.97 -7.40
N ARG A 408 15.82 8.87 -7.13
CA ARG A 408 15.06 9.91 -6.43
C ARG A 408 15.51 10.08 -4.98
N SER A 409 15.83 11.32 -4.60
CA SER A 409 15.99 11.74 -3.21
C SER A 409 14.71 12.37 -2.66
N ALA A 410 14.33 12.07 -1.41
CA ALA A 410 13.32 12.85 -0.71
C ALA A 410 13.70 13.08 0.76
N LYS A 411 13.33 14.25 1.27
CA LYS A 411 13.61 14.67 2.66
C LYS A 411 12.73 13.96 3.70
N ARG A 412 11.57 13.41 3.31
CA ARG A 412 10.61 12.72 4.19
C ARG A 412 9.95 11.56 3.46
N ILE A 413 9.85 10.40 4.13
CA ILE A 413 9.36 9.14 3.57
C ILE A 413 7.97 8.85 4.15
N ASN A 414 6.94 8.86 3.28
CA ASN A 414 5.61 8.38 3.63
C ASN A 414 5.46 6.95 3.07
N LEU A 415 5.10 5.99 3.92
CA LEU A 415 4.98 4.56 3.58
C LEU A 415 4.03 4.36 2.39
N ASP A 416 2.84 4.94 2.46
CA ASP A 416 1.81 4.86 1.42
C ASP A 416 2.27 5.41 0.04
N THR A 417 3.16 6.38 0.03
CA THR A 417 3.62 7.06 -1.18
C THR A 417 4.78 6.28 -1.79
N TYR A 418 5.72 5.86 -0.95
CA TYR A 418 6.89 5.11 -1.37
C TYR A 418 6.53 3.70 -1.83
N TRP A 419 5.64 3.01 -1.12
CA TRP A 419 5.21 1.67 -1.52
C TRP A 419 4.50 1.68 -2.88
N GLN A 420 3.76 2.75 -3.19
CA GLN A 420 3.14 2.97 -4.50
C GLN A 420 4.14 3.29 -5.62
N HIS A 421 5.40 3.59 -5.31
CA HIS A 421 6.46 3.73 -6.32
C HIS A 421 7.00 2.38 -6.81
N SER A 422 6.67 1.27 -6.15
CA SER A 422 7.09 -0.08 -6.52
C SER A 422 6.39 -0.56 -7.80
N ARG A 423 6.69 0.09 -8.93
CA ARG A 423 6.11 -0.20 -10.24
C ARG A 423 6.60 -1.50 -10.85
N ALA A 424 7.74 -1.99 -10.37
CA ALA A 424 8.31 -3.28 -10.75
C ALA A 424 7.38 -4.45 -10.41
N PHE A 425 6.48 -4.29 -9.42
CA PHE A 425 5.53 -5.34 -9.05
C PHE A 425 4.57 -5.64 -10.20
N GLY A 426 4.10 -6.88 -10.30
CA GLY A 426 3.11 -7.29 -11.30
C GLY A 426 3.30 -8.73 -11.79
N TYR A 427 2.47 -9.11 -12.76
CA TYR A 427 2.40 -10.48 -13.31
C TYR A 427 3.16 -10.63 -14.64
N ASP A 428 3.34 -9.55 -15.39
CA ASP A 428 3.97 -9.52 -16.72
C ASP A 428 5.47 -9.20 -16.63
N ARG A 429 6.14 -9.88 -15.70
CA ARG A 429 7.56 -9.74 -15.37
C ARG A 429 8.25 -11.07 -15.56
N ASP A 430 9.52 -11.05 -15.91
CA ASP A 430 10.35 -12.26 -15.95
C ASP A 430 11.32 -12.16 -14.77
N ALA A 431 11.10 -13.03 -13.78
CA ALA A 431 11.89 -13.07 -12.55
C ALA A 431 13.40 -13.22 -12.83
N ALA A 432 13.78 -13.87 -13.93
CA ALA A 432 15.17 -14.08 -14.31
C ALA A 432 15.81 -12.83 -14.96
N LEU A 433 15.02 -11.96 -15.59
CA LEU A 433 15.54 -10.81 -16.36
C LEU A 433 15.35 -9.46 -15.65
N ILE A 434 14.51 -9.40 -14.63
CA ILE A 434 14.15 -8.15 -13.99
C ILE A 434 15.28 -7.59 -13.12
N ARG A 435 15.52 -6.27 -13.22
CA ARG A 435 16.53 -5.55 -12.42
C ARG A 435 16.03 -4.20 -11.91
N VAL A 436 16.35 -3.90 -10.67
CA VAL A 436 16.10 -2.64 -9.97
C VAL A 436 17.44 -2.04 -9.56
N PHE A 437 17.80 -0.94 -10.20
CA PHE A 437 18.99 -0.16 -9.93
C PHE A 437 18.65 0.92 -8.93
N MET A 438 19.22 0.83 -7.72
CA MET A 438 19.00 1.85 -6.68
C MET A 438 20.12 1.87 -5.64
N PRO A 439 20.29 3.01 -4.93
CA PRO A 439 21.26 3.10 -3.83
C PRO A 439 20.94 2.10 -2.70
N PRO A 440 21.96 1.47 -2.08
CA PRO A 440 21.77 0.50 -0.99
C PRO A 440 20.93 1.01 0.19
N GLN A 441 21.06 2.30 0.53
CA GLN A 441 20.30 2.91 1.63
C GLN A 441 18.80 2.97 1.31
N ILE A 442 18.46 3.27 0.05
CA ILE A 442 17.07 3.30 -0.41
C ILE A 442 16.51 1.87 -0.47
N TYR A 443 17.31 0.92 -0.96
CA TYR A 443 16.91 -0.50 -1.00
C TYR A 443 16.62 -1.05 0.40
N SER A 444 17.52 -0.83 1.36
CA SER A 444 17.32 -1.26 2.76
C SER A 444 16.06 -0.65 3.38
N MET A 445 15.75 0.61 3.04
CA MET A 445 14.49 1.23 3.44
C MET A 445 13.29 0.48 2.83
N PHE A 446 13.30 0.18 1.52
CA PHE A 446 12.22 -0.59 0.90
C PHE A 446 12.02 -1.98 1.51
N CYS A 447 13.08 -2.67 1.95
CA CYS A 447 12.97 -3.91 2.74
C CYS A 447 12.22 -3.70 4.06
N GLN A 448 12.55 -2.65 4.82
CA GLN A 448 11.84 -2.32 6.06
C GLN A 448 10.37 -1.92 5.82
N LEU A 449 10.11 -1.21 4.71
CA LEU A 449 8.74 -0.89 4.29
C LEU A 449 7.97 -2.16 3.91
N ASN A 450 8.60 -3.10 3.20
CA ASN A 450 7.99 -4.38 2.84
C ASN A 450 7.57 -5.14 4.09
N GLU A 451 8.47 -5.29 5.05
CA GLU A 451 8.20 -5.94 6.34
C GLU A 451 6.96 -5.33 7.03
N SER A 452 6.89 -4.00 7.10
CA SER A 452 5.76 -3.29 7.71
C SER A 452 4.45 -3.50 6.94
N VAL A 453 4.50 -3.54 5.61
CA VAL A 453 3.34 -3.79 4.76
C VAL A 453 2.88 -5.25 4.85
N SER A 454 3.80 -6.20 4.85
CA SER A 454 3.49 -7.63 5.01
C SER A 454 2.82 -7.90 6.35
N ARG A 455 3.29 -7.28 7.44
CA ARG A 455 2.64 -7.33 8.76
C ARG A 455 1.23 -6.73 8.73
N LEU A 456 1.03 -5.61 8.03
CA LEU A 456 -0.30 -5.01 7.85
C LEU A 456 -1.24 -5.95 7.07
N PHE A 457 -0.79 -6.57 5.98
CA PHE A 457 -1.62 -7.51 5.22
C PHE A 457 -1.94 -8.79 6.01
N ASN A 458 -1.00 -9.29 6.83
CA ASN A 458 -1.28 -10.38 7.76
C ASN A 458 -2.35 -9.99 8.80
N ALA A 459 -2.28 -8.78 9.35
CA ALA A 459 -3.32 -8.29 10.27
C ALA A 459 -4.69 -8.18 9.57
N LEU A 460 -4.73 -7.70 8.32
CA LEU A 460 -5.95 -7.63 7.51
C LEU A 460 -6.54 -9.00 7.14
N ALA A 461 -5.72 -10.06 7.11
CA ALA A 461 -6.21 -11.40 6.85
C ALA A 461 -6.85 -12.06 8.08
N ASN A 462 -6.44 -11.65 9.30
CA ASN A 462 -6.72 -12.40 10.52
C ASN A 462 -7.52 -11.63 11.58
N ASN A 463 -7.56 -10.29 11.52
CA ASN A 463 -8.16 -9.46 12.57
C ASN A 463 -9.44 -8.77 12.10
N SER A 464 -10.21 -8.23 13.04
CA SER A 464 -11.35 -7.37 12.72
C SER A 464 -10.90 -5.94 12.36
N THR A 465 -11.74 -5.19 11.64
CA THR A 465 -11.41 -3.84 11.13
C THR A 465 -11.01 -2.86 12.23
N ASP A 466 -11.66 -2.94 13.39
CA ASP A 466 -11.41 -2.02 14.50
C ASP A 466 -10.09 -2.29 15.23
N GLU A 467 -9.52 -3.49 15.05
CA GLU A 467 -8.23 -3.90 15.62
C GLU A 467 -7.04 -3.58 14.70
N ILE A 468 -7.30 -3.08 13.48
CA ILE A 468 -6.24 -2.80 12.51
C ILE A 468 -5.41 -1.59 12.97
N THR A 469 -4.14 -1.85 13.28
CA THR A 469 -3.13 -0.86 13.63
C THR A 469 -2.16 -0.66 12.46
N VAL A 470 -1.65 0.56 12.27
CA VAL A 470 -0.69 0.86 11.19
C VAL A 470 0.73 0.89 11.75
N LEU A 471 1.56 -0.03 11.26
CA LEU A 471 2.98 -0.11 11.60
C LEU A 471 3.82 0.73 10.65
N THR A 472 4.83 1.42 11.20
CA THR A 472 5.82 2.17 10.42
C THR A 472 7.25 1.94 10.92
N PRO A 473 8.24 1.84 10.03
CA PRO A 473 9.65 1.88 10.43
C PRO A 473 10.02 3.23 11.03
N LYS A 474 10.97 3.23 11.96
CA LYS A 474 11.51 4.47 12.55
C LYS A 474 11.98 5.45 11.47
N GLY A 475 11.63 6.72 11.63
CA GLY A 475 12.00 7.79 10.69
C GLY A 475 11.08 7.91 9.48
N THR A 476 10.04 7.07 9.38
CA THR A 476 9.02 7.15 8.33
C THR A 476 7.66 7.62 8.90
N ARG A 477 6.73 7.96 8.02
CA ARG A 477 5.33 8.28 8.38
C ARG A 477 4.39 7.30 7.72
N ALA A 478 3.30 6.96 8.39
CA ALA A 478 2.25 6.11 7.84
C ALA A 478 1.65 6.70 6.56
N THR A 479 1.39 8.01 6.58
CA THR A 479 0.82 8.76 5.45
C THR A 479 1.15 10.26 5.55
N ARG A 480 0.63 11.05 4.61
CA ARG A 480 0.68 12.50 4.58
C ARG A 480 0.00 13.09 5.82
N SER A 481 0.69 13.97 6.53
CA SER A 481 0.20 14.51 7.80
C SER A 481 -1.03 15.42 7.69
N ASN A 482 -1.38 15.89 6.49
CA ASN A 482 -2.51 16.79 6.28
C ASN A 482 -3.85 16.09 6.08
N VAL A 483 -3.88 14.76 5.92
CA VAL A 483 -5.12 13.97 5.75
C VAL A 483 -5.50 13.18 7.00
N VAL A 484 -4.72 13.30 8.07
CA VAL A 484 -4.95 12.65 9.36
C VAL A 484 -4.95 13.74 10.42
N ASN A 485 -5.95 13.71 11.30
CA ASN A 485 -5.99 14.58 12.47
C ASN A 485 -4.88 14.17 13.43
N GLN A 486 -3.91 15.04 13.65
CA GLN A 486 -2.77 14.75 14.52
C GLN A 486 -3.15 14.63 15.99
N LEU A 487 -4.26 15.25 16.39
CA LEU A 487 -4.76 15.19 17.78
C LEU A 487 -5.43 13.84 18.09
N ASP A 488 -5.95 13.14 17.08
CA ASP A 488 -6.69 11.88 17.28
C ASP A 488 -5.81 10.63 17.12
N THR A 489 -4.54 10.79 16.72
CA THR A 489 -3.65 9.66 16.50
C THR A 489 -2.77 9.40 17.71
N SER A 490 -2.96 8.26 18.36
CA SER A 490 -2.00 7.73 19.30
C SER A 490 -0.85 7.09 18.52
N THR A 491 0.37 7.56 18.77
CA THR A 491 1.58 6.90 18.25
C THR A 491 2.28 6.21 19.41
N ILE A 492 2.22 4.88 19.43
CA ILE A 492 3.05 4.06 20.31
C ILE A 492 4.42 3.99 19.65
N LEU A 493 5.37 4.74 20.19
CA LEU A 493 6.75 4.75 19.74
C LEU A 493 7.48 3.56 20.34
N GLY A 494 8.04 2.72 19.47
CA GLY A 494 8.94 1.67 19.90
C GLY A 494 10.14 2.25 20.66
N GLY A 495 10.61 1.51 21.65
CA GLY A 495 11.74 1.90 22.48
C GLY A 495 11.38 2.87 23.61
N VAL A 496 10.15 3.38 23.63
CA VAL A 496 9.58 4.15 24.74
C VAL A 496 8.83 3.20 25.67
N SER A 497 8.94 3.46 26.97
CA SER A 497 8.20 2.72 27.99
C SER A 497 6.87 3.39 28.28
N TYR A 498 5.81 2.58 28.32
CA TYR A 498 4.45 3.00 28.60
C TYR A 498 3.93 2.24 29.82
N PHE A 499 3.33 2.96 30.77
CA PHE A 499 2.69 2.39 31.95
C PHE A 499 1.36 3.12 32.21
N ALA A 500 0.48 2.50 33.00
CA ALA A 500 -0.82 3.07 33.31
C ALA A 500 -0.72 4.13 34.41
N ASP A 501 -1.30 5.32 34.17
CA ASP A 501 -1.45 6.34 35.21
C ASP A 501 -2.61 6.02 36.18
N ASP A 502 -3.61 5.29 35.68
CA ASP A 502 -4.79 4.81 36.42
C ASP A 502 -5.04 3.33 36.11
N PRO A 503 -4.27 2.40 36.73
CA PRO A 503 -4.41 0.96 36.51
C PRO A 503 -5.65 0.38 37.19
N ASP A 504 -6.13 -0.78 36.73
CA ASP A 504 -7.14 -1.56 37.44
C ASP A 504 -6.56 -2.15 38.74
N GLN A 505 -6.95 -1.57 39.89
CA GLN A 505 -6.49 -1.99 41.21
C GLN A 505 -7.18 -3.26 41.73
N LYS A 506 -8.08 -3.88 40.95
CA LYS A 506 -8.77 -5.13 41.32
C LYS A 506 -8.21 -6.36 40.59
N ASN A 507 -7.11 -6.20 39.87
CA ASN A 507 -6.53 -7.24 39.02
C ASN A 507 -5.61 -8.25 39.75
N LEU A 508 -5.47 -8.17 41.09
CA LEU A 508 -4.49 -8.97 41.83
C LEU A 508 -4.61 -10.47 41.54
N THR A 509 -5.82 -11.02 41.65
CA THR A 509 -6.05 -12.46 41.47
C THR A 509 -5.81 -12.87 40.02
N THR A 510 -6.37 -12.16 39.05
CA THR A 510 -6.27 -12.48 37.62
C THR A 510 -4.82 -12.40 37.12
N ALA A 511 -4.12 -11.31 37.45
CA ALA A 511 -2.73 -11.12 37.04
C ALA A 511 -1.77 -12.06 37.76
N SER A 512 -1.97 -12.34 39.06
CA SER A 512 -1.14 -13.30 39.79
C SER A 512 -1.29 -14.72 39.24
N SER A 513 -2.49 -15.12 38.81
CA SER A 513 -2.70 -16.41 38.14
C SER A 513 -1.99 -16.46 36.78
N ALA A 514 -2.04 -15.40 35.99
CA ALA A 514 -1.34 -15.34 34.70
C ALA A 514 0.20 -15.33 34.86
N LEU A 515 0.70 -14.80 35.98
CA LEU A 515 2.12 -14.68 36.28
C LEU A 515 2.68 -15.83 37.12
N SER A 516 1.87 -16.82 37.52
CA SER A 516 2.26 -17.84 38.52
C SER A 516 3.45 -18.70 38.11
N ALA A 517 3.71 -18.83 36.80
CA ALA A 517 4.83 -19.59 36.26
C ALA A 517 6.17 -18.82 36.26
N TYR A 518 6.17 -17.53 36.60
CA TYR A 518 7.34 -16.65 36.45
C TYR A 518 7.81 -16.12 37.80
N SER A 519 9.05 -16.42 38.14
CA SER A 519 9.68 -16.02 39.40
C SER A 519 10.35 -14.65 39.31
N GLU A 520 10.33 -13.86 40.37
CA GLU A 520 11.10 -12.60 40.47
C GLU A 520 12.60 -12.82 40.80
N VAL A 521 13.00 -14.06 41.11
CA VAL A 521 14.40 -14.43 41.37
C VAL A 521 15.23 -14.35 40.09
N GLU A 522 14.63 -14.68 38.95
CA GLU A 522 15.29 -14.51 37.65
C GLU A 522 15.31 -13.03 37.25
N GLU A 523 16.43 -12.59 36.66
CA GLU A 523 16.59 -11.21 36.20
C GLU A 523 15.48 -10.83 35.19
N PHE A 524 15.17 -11.77 34.27
CA PHE A 524 14.08 -11.72 33.29
C PHE A 524 13.75 -13.12 32.75
N HIS A 525 12.55 -13.27 32.19
CA HIS A 525 12.08 -14.46 31.48
C HIS A 525 11.99 -14.18 29.97
N LYS A 526 12.37 -15.14 29.12
CA LYS A 526 12.09 -15.07 27.68
C LYS A 526 10.80 -15.84 27.41
N ILE A 527 9.80 -15.12 26.92
CA ILE A 527 8.51 -15.70 26.55
C ILE A 527 8.18 -15.34 25.10
N THR A 528 7.28 -16.09 24.48
CA THR A 528 6.75 -15.75 23.16
C THR A 528 5.77 -14.57 23.26
N ILE A 529 5.54 -13.87 22.14
CA ILE A 529 4.47 -12.84 22.08
C ILE A 529 3.09 -13.45 22.40
N GLU A 530 2.84 -14.68 21.95
CA GLU A 530 1.60 -15.42 22.22
C GLU A 530 1.36 -15.65 23.72
N GLN A 531 2.43 -15.88 24.50
CA GLN A 531 2.37 -15.96 25.96
C GLN A 531 2.25 -14.58 26.62
N ALA A 532 2.84 -13.53 26.02
CA ALA A 532 2.80 -12.18 26.57
C ALA A 532 1.40 -11.54 26.48
N ILE A 533 0.65 -11.80 25.41
CA ILE A 533 -0.70 -11.23 25.20
C ILE A 533 -1.68 -11.57 26.34
N PRO A 534 -1.89 -12.84 26.76
CA PRO A 534 -2.80 -13.15 27.86
C PRO A 534 -2.33 -12.58 29.20
N ILE A 535 -1.01 -12.50 29.44
CA ILE A 535 -0.46 -11.82 30.62
C ILE A 535 -0.83 -10.34 30.59
N PHE A 536 -0.63 -9.67 29.44
CA PHE A 536 -0.96 -8.25 29.31
C PHE A 536 -2.46 -7.98 29.48
N LYS A 537 -3.32 -8.85 28.93
CA LYS A 537 -4.78 -8.78 29.11
C LYS A 537 -5.22 -8.96 30.57
N SER A 538 -4.47 -9.73 31.37
CA SER A 538 -4.83 -10.02 32.77
C SER A 538 -4.78 -8.80 33.70
N PHE A 539 -4.09 -7.73 33.28
CA PHE A 539 -4.01 -6.47 34.00
C PHE A 539 -5.27 -5.59 33.90
N GLY A 540 -6.24 -5.95 33.04
CA GLY A 540 -7.49 -5.23 32.84
C GLY A 540 -7.46 -4.20 31.71
N ASP A 541 -8.56 -3.49 31.52
CA ASP A 541 -8.61 -2.35 30.60
C ASP A 541 -7.96 -1.13 31.26
N MET A 542 -7.03 -0.47 30.57
CA MET A 542 -6.31 0.70 31.09
C MET A 542 -5.76 1.56 29.94
N HIS A 543 -5.50 2.83 30.25
CA HIS A 543 -4.82 3.74 29.32
C HIS A 543 -3.33 3.87 29.69
N LEU A 544 -2.42 3.54 28.76
CA LEU A 544 -0.97 3.56 28.97
C LEU A 544 -0.34 4.75 28.24
N GLY A 545 -0.40 5.93 28.86
CA GLY A 545 0.22 7.17 28.39
C GLY A 545 -0.39 7.76 27.11
N VAL A 546 -0.22 7.07 25.97
CA VAL A 546 -0.68 7.55 24.65
C VAL A 546 -1.82 6.74 24.06
N ALA A 547 -2.09 5.54 24.55
CA ALA A 547 -2.96 4.56 23.91
C ALA A 547 -3.65 3.63 24.92
N GLU A 548 -4.79 3.07 24.52
CA GLU A 548 -5.52 2.05 25.29
C GLU A 548 -4.81 0.70 25.26
N ALA A 549 -4.98 -0.13 26.29
CA ALA A 549 -4.40 -1.48 26.39
C ALA A 549 -4.71 -2.35 25.15
N SER A 550 -5.91 -2.23 24.57
CA SER A 550 -6.30 -2.92 23.34
C SER A 550 -5.40 -2.59 22.16
N GLN A 551 -4.91 -1.35 22.04
CA GLN A 551 -4.01 -0.93 20.98
C GLN A 551 -2.59 -1.49 21.18
N PHE A 552 -2.14 -1.65 22.43
CA PHE A 552 -0.89 -2.37 22.73
C PHE A 552 -1.01 -3.86 22.43
N ILE A 553 -2.17 -4.47 22.67
CA ILE A 553 -2.44 -5.86 22.28
C ILE A 553 -2.41 -6.00 20.76
N SER A 554 -3.06 -5.11 20.01
CA SER A 554 -2.97 -5.09 18.55
C SER A 554 -1.54 -4.89 18.08
N ALA A 555 -0.76 -4.02 18.73
CA ALA A 555 0.65 -3.83 18.42
C ALA A 555 1.49 -5.09 18.66
N LEU A 556 1.24 -5.82 19.75
CA LEU A 556 1.88 -7.12 20.02
C LEU A 556 1.50 -8.16 18.97
N GLN A 557 0.23 -8.23 18.55
CA GLN A 557 -0.22 -9.15 17.51
C GLN A 557 0.40 -8.88 16.12
N MET A 558 0.91 -7.66 15.88
CA MET A 558 1.66 -7.33 14.66
C MET A 558 3.14 -7.73 14.70
N LEU A 559 3.64 -8.20 15.84
CA LEU A 559 5.01 -8.71 15.97
C LEU A 559 5.10 -10.15 15.43
N GLU A 560 6.27 -10.56 14.93
CA GLU A 560 6.44 -11.94 14.48
C GLU A 560 6.36 -12.91 15.68
N THR A 561 5.81 -14.10 15.48
CA THR A 561 5.71 -15.14 16.53
C THR A 561 7.08 -15.65 16.98
N THR A 562 8.11 -15.47 16.14
CA THR A 562 9.52 -15.76 16.39
C THR A 562 10.20 -14.70 17.27
N GLU A 563 9.62 -13.50 17.38
CA GLU A 563 10.12 -12.46 18.29
C GLU A 563 9.80 -12.86 19.75
N ASN A 564 10.80 -12.78 20.63
CA ASN A 564 10.58 -13.03 22.06
C ASN A 564 10.21 -11.71 22.77
N CYS A 565 9.29 -11.81 23.71
CA CYS A 565 9.07 -10.80 24.75
C CYS A 565 9.97 -11.11 25.95
N ILE A 566 10.62 -10.08 26.48
CA ILE A 566 11.33 -10.14 27.74
C ILE A 566 10.34 -9.77 28.85
N LEU A 567 9.95 -10.75 29.65
CA LEU A 567 9.08 -10.55 30.80
C LEU A 567 9.92 -10.33 32.06
N ILE A 568 9.66 -9.25 32.78
CA ILE A 568 10.32 -8.92 34.04
C ILE A 568 9.24 -8.88 35.13
N VAL A 569 9.39 -9.67 36.18
CA VAL A 569 8.43 -9.75 37.29
C VAL A 569 9.08 -9.18 38.54
N ARG A 570 8.37 -8.29 39.24
CA ARG A 570 8.85 -7.59 40.44
C ARG A 570 7.72 -7.51 41.45
N LYS A 571 7.89 -8.08 42.66
CA LYS A 571 6.83 -8.10 43.67
C LYS A 571 7.07 -7.10 44.81
N GLY A 572 6.03 -6.85 45.60
CA GLY A 572 6.10 -6.11 46.86
C GLY A 572 6.66 -4.69 46.74
N ARG A 573 6.44 -4.01 45.62
CA ARG A 573 6.99 -2.67 45.40
C ARG A 573 6.14 -1.61 46.10
N ARG A 574 6.82 -0.68 46.77
CA ARG A 574 6.21 0.48 47.42
C ARG A 574 6.47 1.71 46.57
N ILE A 575 5.53 2.04 45.68
CA ILE A 575 5.62 3.18 44.75
C ILE A 575 4.40 4.06 44.95
N SER A 576 4.60 5.38 45.08
CA SER A 576 3.49 6.33 45.17
C SER A 576 2.83 6.58 43.83
N ARG A 577 1.54 6.92 43.85
CA ARG A 577 0.82 7.38 42.66
C ARG A 577 1.38 8.71 42.16
N ASN A 578 1.35 8.94 40.84
CA ASN A 578 1.75 10.20 40.18
C ASN A 578 3.21 10.66 40.40
N THR A 579 4.15 9.74 40.61
CA THR A 579 5.59 10.07 40.74
C THR A 579 6.26 10.47 39.41
N GLY A 580 5.56 10.34 38.27
CA GLY A 580 6.10 10.58 36.93
C GLY A 580 7.08 9.50 36.45
N SER A 581 7.35 8.47 37.25
CA SER A 581 8.20 7.34 36.88
C SER A 581 7.85 6.08 37.68
N LEU A 582 7.50 5.02 36.95
CA LEU A 582 7.27 3.69 37.52
C LEU A 582 8.54 2.82 37.58
N ILE A 583 9.46 3.01 36.64
CA ILE A 583 10.56 2.06 36.38
C ILE A 583 11.78 2.38 37.23
N SER A 584 12.30 1.37 37.95
CA SER A 584 13.54 1.49 38.72
C SER A 584 14.78 1.72 37.83
N PRO A 585 15.87 2.35 38.32
CA PRO A 585 17.10 2.51 37.54
C PRO A 585 17.66 1.19 36.99
N ASN A 586 17.67 0.13 37.79
CA ASN A 586 18.14 -1.19 37.40
C ASN A 586 17.28 -1.79 36.28
N ASP A 587 15.96 -1.66 36.40
CA ASP A 587 15.06 -2.18 35.36
C ASP A 587 15.18 -1.37 34.05
N ARG A 588 15.44 -0.06 34.11
CA ARG A 588 15.73 0.75 32.91
C ARG A 588 17.02 0.29 32.22
N GLU A 589 18.08 0.02 32.99
CA GLU A 589 19.33 -0.52 32.46
C GLU A 589 19.10 -1.89 31.81
N LEU A 590 18.38 -2.78 32.49
CA LEU A 590 18.02 -4.10 31.97
C LEU A 590 17.23 -4.01 30.65
N MET A 591 16.23 -3.13 30.59
CA MET A 591 15.45 -2.87 29.37
C MET A 591 16.31 -2.37 28.20
N SER A 592 17.40 -1.64 28.47
CA SER A 592 18.29 -1.10 27.43
C SER A 592 19.08 -2.19 26.70
N ARG A 593 19.33 -3.34 27.35
CA ARG A 593 20.00 -4.51 26.77
C ARG A 593 19.18 -5.17 25.65
N PHE A 594 17.88 -4.88 25.58
CA PHE A 594 16.95 -5.46 24.61
C PHE A 594 16.31 -4.37 23.73
N PRO A 595 17.07 -3.76 22.80
CA PRO A 595 16.56 -2.69 21.95
C PRO A 595 15.52 -3.18 20.92
N ARG A 596 15.64 -4.42 20.45
CA ARG A 596 14.81 -5.00 19.40
C ARG A 596 13.72 -5.96 19.89
N SER A 597 13.58 -6.15 21.20
CA SER A 597 12.54 -7.01 21.78
C SER A 597 11.46 -6.17 22.44
N THR A 598 10.25 -6.72 22.49
CA THR A 598 9.25 -6.27 23.45
C THR A 598 9.77 -6.55 24.85
N VAL A 599 9.62 -5.59 25.76
CA VAL A 599 9.87 -5.77 27.18
C VAL A 599 8.59 -5.45 27.94
N LEU A 600 8.08 -6.44 28.68
CA LEU A 600 6.94 -6.30 29.56
C LEU A 600 7.43 -6.44 31.00
N ILE A 601 7.25 -5.41 31.81
CA ILE A 601 7.52 -5.43 33.24
C ILE A 601 6.19 -5.48 33.97
N ALA A 602 6.03 -6.48 34.85
CA ALA A 602 4.91 -6.59 35.76
C ALA A 602 5.39 -6.23 37.17
N TYR A 603 4.85 -5.15 37.74
CA TYR A 603 5.10 -4.74 39.12
C TYR A 603 3.90 -5.05 39.99
N GLU A 604 4.07 -5.86 41.04
CA GLU A 604 3.10 -5.99 42.12
C GLU A 604 3.34 -4.84 43.11
N LEU A 605 2.36 -3.97 43.28
CA LEU A 605 2.37 -2.87 44.22
C LEU A 605 1.67 -3.26 45.51
N THR A 606 2.15 -2.77 46.66
CA THR A 606 1.51 -3.00 47.96
C THR A 606 0.16 -2.29 48.11
N GLY A 607 -0.13 -1.29 47.25
CA GLY A 607 -1.43 -0.62 47.18
C GLY A 607 -1.81 0.23 48.39
N GLU A 608 -0.84 0.62 49.20
CA GLU A 608 -1.11 1.35 50.45
C GLU A 608 -1.81 2.70 50.22
N LYS A 609 -2.87 2.99 50.99
CA LYS A 609 -3.63 4.26 50.89
C LYS A 609 -2.77 5.50 51.08
N GLN A 610 -1.76 5.44 51.94
CA GLN A 610 -0.81 6.55 52.18
C GLN A 610 0.03 6.90 50.94
N LEU A 611 0.13 5.99 49.98
CA LEU A 611 0.83 6.16 48.71
C LEU A 611 -0.12 6.61 47.58
N GLY A 612 -1.40 6.82 47.87
CA GLY A 612 -2.41 7.31 46.90
C GLY A 612 -3.21 6.23 46.17
N TRP A 613 -3.22 5.00 46.70
CA TRP A 613 -3.92 3.83 46.14
C TRP A 613 -5.14 3.42 46.99
N ASP A 614 -5.85 2.37 46.59
CA ASP A 614 -7.14 1.98 47.17
C ASP A 614 -7.04 1.14 48.46
N GLY A 615 -5.86 0.64 48.79
CA GLY A 615 -5.57 -0.10 50.03
C GLY A 615 -5.23 -1.57 49.86
N ASP A 616 -5.47 -2.14 48.68
CA ASP A 616 -5.19 -3.54 48.36
C ASP A 616 -4.05 -3.65 47.34
N ALA A 617 -3.25 -4.71 47.42
CA ALA A 617 -2.18 -4.97 46.46
C ALA A 617 -2.76 -5.23 45.05
N PHE A 618 -2.03 -4.82 44.02
CA PHE A 618 -2.43 -5.00 42.62
C PHE A 618 -1.23 -5.02 41.69
N TRP A 619 -1.42 -5.41 40.43
CA TRP A 619 -0.37 -5.43 39.42
C TRP A 619 -0.48 -4.24 38.47
N ILE A 620 0.66 -3.63 38.14
CA ILE A 620 0.77 -2.58 37.12
C ILE A 620 1.77 -2.99 36.04
N PRO A 621 1.39 -2.95 34.75
CA PRO A 621 2.31 -3.22 33.66
C PRO A 621 3.10 -1.97 33.25
N ASN A 622 4.33 -2.21 32.81
CA ASN A 622 5.09 -1.31 31.97
C ASN A 622 5.53 -2.05 30.70
N ILE A 623 5.15 -1.54 29.53
CA ILE A 623 5.45 -2.15 28.24
C ILE A 623 6.33 -1.24 27.39
N LYS A 624 7.34 -1.84 26.77
CA LYS A 624 8.21 -1.20 25.76
C LYS A 624 8.21 -2.08 24.52
N LEU A 625 7.76 -1.52 23.39
CA LEU A 625 7.82 -2.21 22.10
C LEU A 625 9.22 -2.06 21.44
N PRO A 626 9.57 -2.86 20.41
CA PRO A 626 10.88 -2.79 19.77
C PRO A 626 11.22 -1.39 19.22
N ASN A 627 12.43 -0.90 19.46
CA ASN A 627 12.82 0.51 19.24
C ASN A 627 12.89 1.00 17.78
N HIS A 628 12.79 0.08 16.82
CA HIS A 628 12.86 0.35 15.40
C HIS A 628 11.47 0.49 14.75
N LEU A 629 10.40 0.28 15.53
CA LEU A 629 9.02 0.31 15.09
C LEU A 629 8.26 1.49 15.71
N GLY A 630 7.22 1.95 15.02
CA GLY A 630 6.21 2.85 15.56
C GLY A 630 4.82 2.37 15.14
N PHE A 631 3.90 2.34 16.09
CA PHE A 631 2.54 1.84 15.89
C PHE A 631 1.57 3.01 15.98
N HIS A 632 0.81 3.22 14.92
CA HIS A 632 -0.16 4.29 14.81
C HIS A 632 -1.54 3.67 14.97
N ALA A 633 -2.20 4.02 16.06
CA ALA A 633 -3.58 3.70 16.31
C ALA A 633 -4.37 5.01 16.45
N LYS A 634 -5.69 4.91 16.38
CA LYS A 634 -6.56 6.07 16.55
C LYS A 634 -7.26 6.00 17.90
N GLN A 635 -7.18 7.09 18.67
CA GLN A 635 -7.87 7.23 19.94
C GLN A 635 -9.39 7.23 19.79
#